data_AF-A0A3G2KX39-F1
#
_entry.id   AF-A0A3G2KX39-F1
#
_cell.length_a   1.000
_cell.length_b   1.000
_cell.length_c   1.000
_cell.angle_alpha   90.00
_cell.angle_beta   90.00
_cell.angle_gamma   90.00
#
_symmetry.space_group_name_H-M   'P 1'
#
loop_
_entity.id
_entity.type
_entity.pdbx_description
1 polymer ?
#
loop_
_entity_poly.entity_id
_entity_poly.type
_entity_poly.pdbx_seq_one_letter_code
_entity_poly.pdbx_strand_id
1 'polypeptide(L)'
;GFVAGVILRERIPSFERMLWRACRGNVFLRQTEIDSALEDPSTGDKVLKSVFIIFFQGDQLKTRVKKICEGFRATLYPCPETPADRREMAMGVMTRIEDLNTVLGQTQDHRHRVLVAAAKNVKNWFVKVRKIKAIYHTLNLFNLDVTQKCLIAECWVPLLDTESIQLALRRGIERSGSSVPPILNRMDTFEDPPTYNRTNKFTSAFQALFDAYGIASYREVNPTPYSIITFPFLFAVMFGDFGHGLLMSLFAGWMVMKEKPLAAKKTDNEIWNIFFGGRYVILLMGLFSMYTGLIYNDVFSKSLNLFGSHWFADYNTTTISENKELQLNPSTNYLMTPYPFGIDPVWQLASNKIVYLNAYKMKISIIFGVLHMLFGVILSYSNHTYFKRPLNIYCEFIPQIIFLTFLFFYMVLLMFLKWMIYGPSPPSDAVHGPACAPSILITFINMVLCKYNVEPLAGCESVYMFAGQEYLQKFLLFIAVICIPWMLLAKPIHIMRSQKKEHELLSNNHISGENGEAEGAGAGHVVANNVASSHPPAGKHGEEEETSEMFIYQGIHTIEYVLGSISHTASYLRLWALSLAHAQLSEVLWSMVMKAGLQSESWIGGIILWAVFAFWAVLTVGILVLMEGLSAFLHTLRLHWVEFQSKFYSGLGYSFTPFSFEIILSTASSTLED
;
A
#
# COMPACT_ATOMS: atom_id res chain seq x y z
N GLY A 1 -51.65 12.32 58.52
CA GLY A 1 -51.82 12.26 57.06
C GLY A 1 -50.66 11.49 56.44
N PHE A 2 -50.77 11.11 55.17
CA PHE A 2 -49.68 10.43 54.47
C PHE A 2 -49.44 10.99 53.08
N VAL A 3 -48.26 10.72 52.52
CA VAL A 3 -47.88 11.03 51.14
C VAL A 3 -47.35 9.76 50.50
N ALA A 4 -47.86 9.42 49.32
CA ALA A 4 -47.41 8.28 48.53
C ALA A 4 -46.80 8.75 47.21
N GLY A 5 -45.76 8.06 46.73
CA GLY A 5 -45.08 8.41 45.51
C GLY A 5 -44.15 7.32 45.00
N VAL A 6 -43.50 7.61 43.88
CA VAL A 6 -42.53 6.73 43.23
C VAL A 6 -41.22 7.48 43.04
N ILE A 7 -40.10 6.81 43.29
CA ILE A 7 -38.74 7.36 43.17
C ILE A 7 -37.80 6.32 42.56
N LEU A 8 -36.71 6.77 41.95
CA LEU A 8 -35.64 5.89 41.48
C LEU A 8 -35.02 5.10 42.63
N ARG A 9 -34.82 3.79 42.42
CA ARG A 9 -34.31 2.87 43.46
C ARG A 9 -32.95 3.31 44.01
N GLU A 10 -32.07 3.83 43.16
CA GLU A 10 -30.74 4.30 43.56
C GLU A 10 -30.78 5.46 44.56
N ARG A 11 -31.84 6.29 44.51
CA ARG A 11 -31.97 7.49 45.35
C ARG A 11 -32.62 7.22 46.70
N ILE A 12 -33.19 6.03 46.91
CA ILE A 12 -33.90 5.65 48.14
C ILE A 12 -33.04 5.80 49.41
N PRO A 13 -31.80 5.27 49.48
CA PRO A 13 -31.01 5.35 50.72
C PRO A 13 -30.64 6.79 51.10
N SER A 14 -30.48 7.66 50.10
CA SER A 14 -30.21 9.09 50.32
C SER A 14 -31.48 9.85 50.71
N PHE A 15 -32.62 9.48 50.11
CA PHE A 15 -33.93 10.02 50.42
C PHE A 15 -34.35 9.71 51.87
N GLU A 16 -34.19 8.46 52.31
CA GLU A 16 -34.50 8.03 53.68
C GLU A 16 -33.64 8.79 54.71
N ARG A 17 -32.33 8.89 54.48
CA ARG A 17 -31.40 9.63 55.36
C ARG A 17 -31.76 11.12 55.45
N MET A 18 -32.17 11.74 54.35
CA MET A 18 -32.60 13.14 54.35
C MET A 18 -33.91 13.32 55.14
N LEU A 19 -34.87 12.42 54.93
CA LEU A 19 -36.16 12.44 55.62
C LEU A 19 -35.99 12.30 57.14
N TRP A 20 -35.14 11.37 57.56
CA TRP A 20 -34.82 11.12 58.97
C TRP A 20 -34.16 12.34 59.64
N ARG A 21 -33.17 12.95 58.97
CA ARG A 21 -32.45 14.13 59.47
C ARG A 21 -33.36 15.36 59.57
N ALA A 22 -34.17 15.63 58.55
CA ALA A 22 -35.03 16.80 58.50
C ALA A 22 -36.21 16.73 59.49
N CYS A 23 -36.70 15.53 59.75
CA CYS A 23 -37.88 15.31 60.61
C CYS A 23 -37.54 14.77 62.01
N ARG A 24 -36.25 14.65 62.35
CA ARG A 24 -35.75 14.15 63.65
C ARG A 24 -36.38 12.81 64.09
N GLY A 25 -36.63 11.92 63.12
CA GLY A 25 -37.24 10.61 63.37
C GLY A 25 -38.76 10.57 63.58
N ASN A 26 -39.46 11.71 63.45
CA ASN A 26 -40.92 11.78 63.66
C ASN A 26 -41.77 11.32 62.45
N VAL A 27 -41.16 10.60 61.50
CA VAL A 27 -41.79 10.24 60.23
C VAL A 27 -41.52 8.77 59.92
N PHE A 28 -42.57 8.03 59.60
CA PHE A 28 -42.47 6.61 59.25
C PHE A 28 -42.52 6.43 57.73
N LEU A 29 -41.44 5.90 57.16
CA LEU A 29 -41.34 5.53 55.75
C LEU A 29 -41.61 4.03 55.60
N ARG A 30 -42.49 3.65 54.66
CA ARG A 30 -42.54 2.28 54.14
C ARG A 30 -42.28 2.32 52.64
N GLN A 31 -41.56 1.34 52.14
CA GLN A 31 -41.21 1.24 50.73
C GLN A 31 -41.41 -0.18 50.21
N THR A 32 -41.75 -0.27 48.94
CA THR A 32 -41.87 -1.53 48.20
C THR A 32 -41.22 -1.33 46.84
N GLU A 33 -40.39 -2.28 46.42
CA GLU A 33 -39.73 -2.22 45.12
C GLU A 33 -40.69 -2.65 44.01
N ILE A 34 -40.58 -2.02 42.83
CA ILE A 34 -41.29 -2.46 41.64
C ILE A 34 -40.36 -3.42 40.89
N ASP A 35 -40.81 -4.65 40.67
CA ASP A 35 -39.98 -5.70 40.04
C ASP A 35 -39.72 -5.43 38.55
N SER A 36 -40.62 -4.69 37.87
CA SER A 36 -40.47 -4.34 36.46
C SER A 36 -39.71 -3.03 36.27
N ALA A 37 -38.72 -3.04 35.38
CA ALA A 37 -38.06 -1.82 34.93
C ALA A 37 -39.01 -1.01 34.04
N LEU A 38 -39.19 0.26 34.36
CA LEU A 38 -40.04 1.19 33.63
C LEU A 38 -39.18 2.09 32.76
N GLU A 39 -39.64 2.40 31.55
CA GLU A 39 -38.96 3.36 30.67
C GLU A 39 -39.16 4.78 31.22
N ASP A 40 -38.06 5.52 31.39
CA ASP A 40 -38.15 6.93 31.74
C ASP A 40 -38.62 7.75 30.52
N PRO A 41 -39.74 8.50 30.61
CA PRO A 41 -40.26 9.28 29.49
C PRO A 41 -39.31 10.39 29.01
N SER A 42 -38.28 10.74 29.79
CA SER A 42 -37.32 11.79 29.45
C SER A 42 -36.00 11.28 28.86
N THR A 43 -35.52 10.10 29.28
CA THR A 43 -34.24 9.53 28.81
C THR A 43 -34.40 8.30 27.92
N GLY A 44 -35.56 7.62 27.96
CA GLY A 44 -35.78 6.36 27.26
C GLY A 44 -35.08 5.16 27.91
N ASP A 45 -34.43 5.34 29.07
CA ASP A 45 -33.74 4.26 29.76
C ASP A 45 -34.72 3.43 30.60
N LYS A 46 -34.44 2.13 30.68
CA LYS A 46 -35.16 1.21 31.58
C LYS A 46 -34.64 1.39 32.99
N VAL A 47 -35.40 2.09 33.82
CA VAL A 47 -35.03 2.40 35.22
C VAL A 47 -35.88 1.62 36.21
N LEU A 48 -35.25 1.13 37.27
CA LEU A 48 -35.93 0.51 38.40
C LEU A 48 -36.42 1.58 39.36
N LYS A 49 -37.73 1.56 39.64
CA LYS A 49 -38.39 2.50 40.55
C LYS A 49 -38.90 1.76 41.78
N SER A 50 -39.02 2.47 42.89
CA SER A 50 -39.58 1.97 44.15
C SER A 50 -40.74 2.87 44.57
N VAL A 51 -41.81 2.25 45.07
CA VAL A 51 -42.96 2.94 45.67
C VAL A 51 -42.64 3.22 47.13
N PHE A 52 -43.00 4.40 47.60
CA PHE A 52 -42.87 4.76 49.00
C PHE A 52 -44.15 5.41 49.54
N ILE A 53 -44.39 5.22 50.84
CA ILE A 53 -45.45 5.87 51.61
C ILE A 53 -44.87 6.43 52.90
N ILE A 54 -45.20 7.69 53.20
CA ILE A 54 -44.66 8.45 54.32
C ILE A 54 -45.80 8.86 55.24
N PHE A 55 -45.76 8.43 56.49
CA PHE A 55 -46.71 8.82 57.54
C PHE A 55 -46.11 9.92 58.42
N PHE A 56 -46.86 11.00 58.62
CA PHE A 56 -46.48 12.13 59.47
C PHE A 56 -47.71 12.74 60.16
N GLN A 57 -47.46 13.39 61.29
CA GLN A 57 -48.47 14.09 62.09
C GLN A 57 -48.16 15.59 62.13
N GLY A 58 -49.08 16.43 61.66
CA GLY A 58 -48.95 17.89 61.62
C GLY A 58 -48.65 18.49 60.23
N ASP A 59 -49.19 19.68 59.97
CA ASP A 59 -49.15 20.32 58.64
C ASP A 59 -47.79 20.95 58.28
N GLN A 60 -47.01 21.36 59.30
CA GLN A 60 -45.64 21.85 59.06
C GLN A 60 -44.70 20.74 58.57
N LEU A 61 -44.89 19.49 59.03
CA LEU A 61 -44.13 18.35 58.54
C LEU A 61 -44.58 17.94 57.13
N LYS A 62 -45.88 18.03 56.82
CA LYS A 62 -46.44 17.77 55.47
C LYS A 62 -45.77 18.62 54.40
N THR A 63 -45.63 19.92 54.64
CA THR A 63 -45.01 20.85 53.68
C THR A 63 -43.51 20.60 53.52
N ARG A 64 -42.80 20.26 54.60
CA ARG A 64 -41.38 19.88 54.53
C ARG A 64 -41.16 18.59 53.75
N VAL A 65 -41.95 17.54 54.02
CA VAL A 65 -41.86 16.25 53.31
C VAL A 65 -42.12 16.41 51.82
N LYS A 66 -43.15 17.18 51.43
CA LYS A 66 -43.42 17.45 50.00
C LYS A 66 -42.25 18.12 49.29
N LYS A 67 -41.62 19.14 49.90
CA LYS A 67 -40.44 19.81 49.34
C LYS A 67 -39.25 18.86 49.17
N ILE A 68 -39.06 17.92 50.10
CA ILE A 68 -38.00 16.89 49.98
C ILE A 68 -38.34 15.95 48.81
N CYS A 69 -39.58 15.48 48.68
CA CYS A 69 -40.01 14.65 47.56
C CYS A 69 -39.77 15.33 46.21
N GLU A 70 -40.14 16.61 46.08
CA GLU A 70 -39.90 17.40 44.88
C GLU A 70 -38.39 17.58 44.59
N GLY A 71 -37.58 17.84 45.62
CA GLY A 71 -36.13 17.99 45.48
C GLY A 71 -35.41 16.74 44.96
N PHE A 72 -35.90 15.54 45.33
CA PHE A 72 -35.38 14.27 44.81
C PHE A 72 -35.98 13.85 43.46
N ARG A 73 -36.88 14.65 42.89
CA ARG A 73 -37.67 14.37 41.69
C ARG A 73 -38.56 13.13 41.84
N ALA A 74 -39.13 12.91 43.01
CA ALA A 74 -40.14 11.87 43.22
C ALA A 74 -41.50 12.31 42.67
N THR A 75 -42.20 11.41 41.98
CA THR A 75 -43.57 11.67 41.51
C THR A 75 -44.57 11.33 42.61
N LEU A 76 -45.35 12.32 43.04
CA LEU A 76 -46.34 12.17 44.11
C LEU A 76 -47.71 11.84 43.53
N TYR A 77 -48.40 10.86 44.12
CA TYR A 77 -49.75 10.47 43.71
C TYR A 77 -50.77 10.74 44.83
N PRO A 78 -51.94 11.32 44.51
CA PRO A 78 -53.04 11.42 45.48
C PRO A 78 -53.62 10.02 45.73
N CYS A 79 -53.63 9.58 46.98
CA CYS A 79 -54.18 8.28 47.37
C CYS A 79 -55.33 8.52 48.37
N PRO A 80 -56.59 8.21 48.01
CA PRO A 80 -57.74 8.35 48.90
C PRO A 80 -57.61 7.53 50.19
N GLU A 81 -58.19 8.01 51.28
CA GLU A 81 -58.11 7.34 52.60
C GLU A 81 -59.08 6.15 52.71
N THR A 82 -60.23 6.22 52.04
CA THR A 82 -61.24 5.16 52.04
C THR A 82 -60.84 4.01 51.09
N PRO A 83 -61.16 2.75 51.43
CA PRO A 83 -60.89 1.61 50.55
C PRO A 83 -61.81 1.59 49.31
N ALA A 84 -63.02 2.12 49.40
CA ALA A 84 -63.97 2.19 48.30
C ALA A 84 -63.48 3.14 47.19
N ASP A 85 -63.12 4.37 47.54
CA ASP A 85 -62.67 5.39 46.56
C ASP A 85 -61.34 5.00 45.91
N ARG A 86 -60.46 4.28 46.63
CA ARG A 86 -59.23 3.70 46.04
C ARG A 86 -59.55 2.67 44.97
N ARG A 87 -60.56 1.82 45.19
CA ARG A 87 -60.96 0.80 44.22
C ARG A 87 -61.60 1.43 42.98
N GLU A 88 -62.40 2.48 43.17
CA GLU A 88 -62.98 3.26 42.08
C GLU A 88 -61.90 3.98 41.25
N MET A 89 -60.95 4.67 41.90
CA MET A 89 -59.84 5.32 41.21
C MET A 89 -58.96 4.33 40.45
N ALA A 90 -58.70 3.15 41.01
CA ALA A 90 -57.93 2.10 40.33
C ALA A 90 -58.65 1.60 39.06
N MET A 91 -59.97 1.38 39.12
CA MET A 91 -60.76 1.01 37.94
C MET A 91 -60.72 2.09 36.86
N GLY A 92 -60.88 3.37 37.23
CA GLY A 92 -60.82 4.48 36.28
C GLY A 92 -59.43 4.70 35.65
N VAL A 93 -58.35 4.38 36.38
CA VAL A 93 -56.99 4.42 35.81
C VAL A 93 -56.75 3.24 34.87
N MET A 94 -57.24 2.04 35.21
CA MET A 94 -57.12 0.86 34.34
C MET A 94 -57.82 1.06 32.99
N THR A 95 -59.06 1.58 32.98
CA THR A 95 -59.77 1.86 31.73
C THR A 95 -59.02 2.88 30.86
N ARG A 96 -58.48 3.93 31.48
CA ARG A 96 -57.66 4.93 30.75
C ARG A 96 -56.36 4.36 30.21
N ILE A 97 -55.73 3.43 30.91
CA ILE A 97 -54.52 2.72 30.42
C ILE A 97 -54.88 1.86 29.21
N GLU A 98 -56.01 1.16 29.23
CA GLU A 98 -56.50 0.39 28.09
C GLU A 98 -56.74 1.31 26.88
N ASP A 99 -57.46 2.41 27.07
CA ASP A 99 -57.70 3.40 26.01
C ASP A 99 -56.37 3.93 25.43
N LEU A 100 -55.41 4.31 26.27
CA LEU A 100 -54.10 4.80 25.82
C LEU A 100 -53.30 3.72 25.07
N ASN A 101 -53.37 2.46 25.50
CA ASN A 101 -52.71 1.35 24.81
C ASN A 101 -53.33 1.11 23.43
N THR A 102 -54.65 1.25 23.28
CA THR A 102 -55.29 1.15 21.96
C THR A 102 -54.83 2.26 21.02
N VAL A 103 -54.75 3.51 21.50
CA VAL A 103 -54.24 4.65 20.73
C VAL A 103 -52.76 4.47 20.37
N LEU A 104 -51.94 3.99 21.31
CA LEU A 104 -50.53 3.71 21.08
C LEU A 104 -50.34 2.63 20.02
N GLY A 105 -51.11 1.54 20.07
CA GLY A 105 -51.09 0.50 19.04
C GLY A 105 -51.43 1.05 17.66
N GLN A 106 -52.54 1.79 17.54
CA GLN A 106 -52.96 2.38 16.28
C GLN A 106 -51.93 3.37 15.69
N THR A 107 -51.32 4.20 16.53
CA THR A 107 -50.29 5.16 16.10
C THR A 107 -49.00 4.47 15.68
N GLN A 108 -48.57 3.42 16.39
CA GLN A 108 -47.42 2.61 16.00
C GLN A 108 -47.66 1.89 14.67
N ASP A 109 -48.85 1.32 14.47
CA ASP A 109 -49.23 0.66 13.22
C ASP A 109 -49.31 1.64 12.05
N HIS A 110 -49.85 2.84 12.28
CA HIS A 110 -49.83 3.91 11.29
C HIS A 110 -48.39 4.30 10.93
N ARG A 111 -47.54 4.54 11.93
CA ARG A 111 -46.11 4.85 11.74
C ARG A 111 -45.40 3.74 10.97
N HIS A 112 -45.62 2.48 11.32
CA HIS A 112 -45.00 1.35 10.65
C HIS A 112 -45.44 1.25 9.18
N ARG A 113 -46.73 1.42 8.89
CA ARG A 113 -47.24 1.44 7.50
C ARG A 113 -46.60 2.55 6.67
N VAL A 114 -46.48 3.76 7.24
CA VAL A 114 -45.82 4.89 6.57
C VAL A 114 -44.33 4.60 6.35
N LEU A 115 -43.64 4.05 7.35
CA LEU A 115 -42.22 3.67 7.23
C LEU A 115 -42.00 2.61 6.15
N VAL A 116 -42.85 1.58 6.08
CA VAL A 116 -42.76 0.53 5.06
C VAL A 116 -43.04 1.10 3.67
N ALA A 117 -44.02 2.00 3.54
CA ALA A 117 -44.32 2.68 2.27
C ALA A 117 -43.16 3.58 1.83
N ALA A 118 -42.58 4.35 2.76
CA ALA A 118 -41.43 5.21 2.50
C ALA A 118 -40.20 4.38 2.13
N ALA A 119 -39.88 3.32 2.88
CA ALA A 119 -38.70 2.48 2.70
C ALA A 119 -38.59 1.89 1.28
N LYS A 120 -39.72 1.58 0.63
CA LYS A 120 -39.75 1.13 -0.78
C LYS A 120 -39.21 2.18 -1.75
N ASN A 121 -39.41 3.46 -1.47
CA ASN A 121 -39.10 4.57 -2.38
C ASN A 121 -37.84 5.38 -1.98
N VAL A 122 -37.42 5.34 -0.71
CA VAL A 122 -36.28 6.14 -0.21
C VAL A 122 -35.02 5.92 -1.05
N LYS A 123 -34.69 4.67 -1.40
CA LYS A 123 -33.49 4.38 -2.22
C LYS A 123 -33.53 5.10 -3.57
N ASN A 124 -34.70 5.10 -4.23
CA ASN A 124 -34.87 5.77 -5.53
C ASN A 124 -34.83 7.30 -5.39
N TRP A 125 -35.47 7.86 -4.37
CA TRP A 125 -35.43 9.30 -4.10
C TRP A 125 -34.01 9.78 -3.84
N PHE A 126 -33.26 9.01 -3.06
CA PHE A 126 -31.90 9.36 -2.69
C PHE A 126 -30.94 9.31 -3.89
N VAL A 127 -31.06 8.30 -4.76
CA VAL A 127 -30.33 8.26 -6.03
C VAL A 127 -30.67 9.47 -6.90
N LYS A 128 -31.94 9.88 -7.00
CA LYS A 128 -32.34 11.06 -7.77
C LYS A 128 -31.75 12.34 -7.20
N VAL A 129 -31.88 12.57 -5.90
CA VAL A 129 -31.34 13.77 -5.23
C VAL A 129 -29.83 13.85 -5.40
N ARG A 130 -29.10 12.74 -5.26
CA ARG A 130 -27.64 12.70 -5.47
C ARG A 130 -27.25 13.02 -6.91
N LYS A 131 -27.93 12.45 -7.90
CA LYS A 131 -27.67 12.78 -9.31
C LYS A 131 -27.93 14.26 -9.59
N ILE A 132 -29.03 14.81 -9.07
CA ILE A 132 -29.36 16.23 -9.24
C ILE A 132 -28.33 17.13 -8.55
N LYS A 133 -27.94 16.82 -7.32
CA LYS A 133 -26.89 17.54 -6.58
C LYS A 133 -25.57 17.53 -7.36
N ALA A 134 -25.18 16.38 -7.92
CA ALA A 134 -23.98 16.26 -8.75
C ALA A 134 -24.06 17.13 -10.00
N ILE A 135 -25.20 17.14 -10.71
CA ILE A 135 -25.40 17.98 -11.89
C ILE A 135 -25.27 19.47 -11.53
N TYR A 136 -25.95 19.92 -10.47
CA TYR A 136 -25.87 21.33 -10.05
C TYR A 136 -24.48 21.72 -9.58
N HIS A 137 -23.77 20.82 -8.89
CA HIS A 137 -22.39 21.07 -8.51
C HIS A 137 -21.48 21.24 -9.73
N THR A 138 -21.63 20.40 -10.75
CA THR A 138 -20.88 20.53 -12.01
C THR A 138 -21.26 21.79 -12.79
N LEU A 139 -22.55 22.15 -12.84
CA LEU A 139 -22.99 23.40 -13.47
C LEU A 139 -22.43 24.63 -12.77
N ASN A 140 -22.20 24.57 -11.46
CA ASN A 140 -21.58 25.65 -10.70
C ASN A 140 -20.08 25.84 -11.00
N LEU A 141 -19.43 24.87 -11.66
CA LEU A 141 -18.05 25.00 -12.14
C LEU A 141 -17.97 25.69 -13.51
N PHE A 142 -19.11 25.90 -14.19
CA PHE A 142 -19.13 26.51 -15.52
C PHE A 142 -19.21 28.03 -15.42
N ASN A 143 -18.62 28.72 -16.39
CA ASN A 143 -18.74 30.16 -16.50
C ASN A 143 -20.05 30.52 -17.23
N LEU A 144 -20.73 31.57 -16.77
CA LEU A 144 -21.99 32.03 -17.34
C LEU A 144 -21.75 33.20 -18.28
N ASP A 145 -22.06 33.02 -19.56
CA ASP A 145 -22.11 34.12 -20.52
C ASP A 145 -23.47 34.83 -20.42
N VAL A 146 -23.44 36.04 -19.88
CA VAL A 146 -24.64 36.88 -19.67
C VAL A 146 -25.29 37.27 -21.00
N THR A 147 -24.52 37.34 -22.10
CA THR A 147 -25.00 37.84 -23.39
C THR A 147 -25.85 36.80 -24.15
N GLN A 148 -25.37 35.55 -24.20
CA GLN A 148 -26.06 34.47 -24.91
C GLN A 148 -26.91 33.57 -23.99
N LYS A 149 -26.86 33.78 -22.66
CA LYS A 149 -27.44 32.88 -21.65
C LYS A 149 -26.94 31.44 -21.82
N CYS A 150 -25.71 31.28 -22.31
CA CYS A 150 -25.03 30.01 -22.51
C CYS A 150 -24.03 29.78 -21.37
N LEU A 151 -23.78 28.51 -21.06
CA LEU A 151 -22.73 28.12 -20.12
C LEU A 151 -21.49 27.72 -20.93
N ILE A 152 -20.35 28.27 -20.55
CA ILE A 152 -19.05 27.93 -21.11
C ILE A 152 -18.33 27.03 -20.10
N ALA A 153 -17.86 25.89 -20.58
CA ALA A 153 -17.17 24.89 -19.77
C ALA A 153 -15.87 24.50 -20.45
N GLU A 154 -14.78 24.55 -19.69
CA GLU A 154 -13.48 23.99 -20.08
C GLU A 154 -13.35 22.63 -19.42
N CYS A 155 -12.98 21.61 -20.20
CA CYS A 155 -12.90 20.26 -19.67
C CYS A 155 -11.79 19.44 -20.34
N TRP A 156 -11.15 18.61 -19.54
CA TRP A 156 -10.18 17.63 -20.01
C TRP A 156 -10.91 16.41 -20.57
N VAL A 157 -10.61 16.08 -21.82
CA VAL A 157 -11.23 14.97 -22.55
C VAL A 157 -10.13 14.13 -23.21
N PRO A 158 -10.17 12.78 -23.08
CA PRO A 158 -9.28 11.91 -23.84
C PRO A 158 -9.50 12.09 -25.34
N LEU A 159 -8.44 12.33 -26.10
CA LEU A 159 -8.49 12.55 -27.55
C LEU A 159 -9.18 11.41 -28.33
N LEU A 160 -9.09 10.18 -27.82
CA LEU A 160 -9.70 9.00 -28.42
C LEU A 160 -11.23 8.97 -28.28
N ASP A 161 -11.78 9.66 -27.29
CA ASP A 161 -13.20 9.56 -26.92
C ASP A 161 -14.00 10.82 -27.35
N THR A 162 -13.39 11.74 -28.10
CA THR A 162 -14.02 13.01 -28.56
C THR A 162 -15.27 12.78 -29.41
N GLU A 163 -15.22 11.82 -30.34
CA GLU A 163 -16.37 11.49 -31.20
C GLU A 163 -17.57 10.97 -30.39
N SER A 164 -17.30 10.19 -29.34
CA SER A 164 -18.34 9.65 -28.46
C SER A 164 -19.08 10.75 -27.70
N ILE A 165 -18.35 11.80 -27.30
CA ILE A 165 -18.90 12.97 -26.61
C ILE A 165 -19.72 13.83 -27.57
N GLN A 166 -19.25 14.04 -28.80
CA GLN A 166 -20.02 14.74 -29.83
C GLN A 166 -21.36 14.04 -30.10
N LEU A 167 -21.36 12.71 -30.16
CA LEU A 167 -22.58 11.92 -30.34
C LEU A 167 -23.52 12.04 -29.13
N ALA A 168 -22.98 12.01 -27.91
CA ALA A 168 -23.75 12.21 -26.68
C ALA A 168 -24.39 13.60 -26.61
N LEU A 169 -23.65 14.64 -27.02
CA LEU A 169 -24.13 16.01 -27.12
C LEU A 169 -25.28 16.13 -28.14
N ARG A 170 -25.11 15.56 -29.35
CA ARG A 170 -26.18 15.51 -30.37
C ARG A 170 -27.45 14.85 -29.85
N ARG A 171 -27.32 13.71 -29.17
CA ARG A 171 -28.45 13.02 -28.53
C ARG A 171 -29.12 13.89 -27.44
N GLY A 172 -28.35 14.70 -26.73
CA GLY A 172 -28.87 15.67 -25.76
C GLY A 172 -29.75 16.74 -26.42
N ILE A 173 -29.31 17.27 -27.58
CA ILE A 173 -30.07 18.24 -28.36
C ILE A 173 -31.40 17.64 -28.80
N GLU A 174 -31.38 16.48 -29.45
CA GLU A 174 -32.57 15.80 -30.00
C GLU A 174 -33.63 15.57 -28.92
N ARG A 175 -33.21 15.21 -27.71
CA ARG A 175 -34.12 15.01 -26.57
C ARG A 175 -34.64 16.31 -25.97
N SER A 176 -33.84 17.37 -25.98
CA SER A 176 -34.21 18.67 -25.44
C SER A 176 -35.11 19.48 -26.38
N GLY A 177 -35.08 19.19 -27.69
CA GLY A 177 -35.74 20.00 -28.71
C GLY A 177 -35.15 21.40 -28.88
N SER A 178 -33.96 21.66 -28.31
CA SER A 178 -33.27 22.94 -28.44
C SER A 178 -32.75 23.16 -29.85
N SER A 179 -32.87 24.39 -30.36
CA SER A 179 -32.34 24.79 -31.67
C SER A 179 -30.85 25.16 -31.64
N VAL A 180 -30.25 25.29 -30.45
CA VAL A 180 -28.84 25.71 -30.30
C VAL A 180 -27.92 24.48 -30.31
N PRO A 181 -27.00 24.35 -31.29
CA PRO A 181 -26.03 23.27 -31.29
C PRO A 181 -24.96 23.51 -30.21
N PRO A 182 -24.56 22.49 -29.43
CA PRO A 182 -23.43 22.55 -28.54
C PRO A 182 -22.15 22.59 -29.38
N ILE A 183 -21.32 23.58 -29.10
CA ILE A 183 -20.05 23.78 -29.79
C ILE A 183 -18.98 23.10 -28.93
N LEU A 184 -18.34 22.07 -29.47
CA LEU A 184 -17.14 21.48 -28.88
C LEU A 184 -15.94 21.98 -29.68
N ASN A 185 -15.19 22.92 -29.10
CA ASN A 185 -13.95 23.41 -29.68
C ASN A 185 -12.74 22.79 -28.99
N ARG A 186 -11.70 22.48 -29.75
CA ARG A 186 -10.40 22.08 -29.20
C ARG A 186 -9.60 23.34 -28.93
N MET A 187 -9.15 23.49 -27.69
CA MET A 187 -8.29 24.60 -27.27
C MET A 187 -6.91 24.05 -26.91
N ASP A 188 -5.87 24.78 -27.29
CA ASP A 188 -4.51 24.48 -26.87
C ASP A 188 -4.19 25.31 -25.62
N THR A 189 -3.64 24.66 -24.60
CA THR A 189 -3.28 25.27 -23.31
C THR A 189 -1.87 24.84 -22.91
N PHE A 190 -1.23 25.64 -22.06
CA PHE A 190 0.07 25.33 -21.45
C PHE A 190 -0.06 24.61 -20.10
N GLU A 191 -1.28 24.42 -19.58
CA GLU A 191 -1.52 23.66 -18.35
C GLU A 191 -1.27 22.16 -18.56
N ASP A 192 -0.66 21.52 -17.56
CA ASP A 192 -0.40 20.09 -17.57
C ASP A 192 -1.72 19.31 -17.49
N PRO A 193 -2.03 18.42 -18.44
CA PRO A 193 -3.28 17.65 -18.41
C PRO A 193 -3.28 16.60 -17.30
N PRO A 194 -4.47 16.14 -16.85
CA PRO A 194 -4.57 14.99 -15.95
C PRO A 194 -4.07 13.71 -16.61
N THR A 195 -3.47 12.83 -15.80
CA THR A 195 -3.00 11.53 -16.27
C THR A 195 -4.14 10.50 -16.21
N TYR A 196 -4.38 9.85 -17.36
CA TYR A 196 -5.40 8.79 -17.48
C TYR A 196 -4.79 7.50 -18.03
N ASN A 197 -4.77 6.47 -17.18
CA ASN A 197 -4.33 5.12 -17.55
C ASN A 197 -5.54 4.21 -17.76
N ARG A 198 -5.70 3.66 -18.96
CA ARG A 198 -6.77 2.68 -19.25
C ARG A 198 -6.46 1.36 -18.55
N THR A 199 -7.14 1.10 -17.44
CA THR A 199 -6.97 -0.14 -16.69
C THR A 199 -8.01 -1.19 -17.09
N ASN A 200 -7.55 -2.42 -17.28
CA ASN A 200 -8.42 -3.59 -17.31
C ASN A 200 -8.63 -4.09 -15.88
N LYS A 201 -9.60 -4.98 -15.72
CA LYS A 201 -9.88 -5.67 -14.45
C LYS A 201 -8.66 -6.32 -13.78
N PHE A 202 -7.69 -6.76 -14.57
CA PHE A 202 -6.43 -7.33 -14.10
C PHE A 202 -5.42 -6.26 -13.69
N THR A 203 -5.28 -5.20 -14.49
CA THR A 203 -4.25 -4.16 -14.26
C THR A 203 -4.69 -3.10 -13.25
N SER A 204 -5.99 -2.98 -12.95
CA SER A 204 -6.50 -1.98 -12.01
C SER A 204 -5.94 -2.14 -10.59
N ALA A 205 -5.76 -3.38 -10.12
CA ALA A 205 -5.20 -3.65 -8.80
C ALA A 205 -3.73 -3.22 -8.70
N PHE A 206 -2.92 -3.53 -9.71
CA PHE A 206 -1.53 -3.11 -9.78
C PHE A 206 -1.42 -1.60 -9.95
N GLN A 207 -2.27 -0.99 -10.78
CA GLN A 207 -2.27 0.45 -10.99
C GLN A 207 -2.59 1.21 -9.70
N ALA A 208 -3.62 0.79 -8.96
CA ALA A 208 -3.97 1.40 -7.67
C ALA A 208 -2.82 1.29 -6.65
N LEU A 209 -2.05 0.20 -6.68
CA LEU A 209 -0.88 0.02 -5.81
C LEU A 209 0.24 1.03 -6.12
N PHE A 210 0.46 1.35 -7.39
CA PHE A 210 1.51 2.30 -7.79
C PHE A 210 1.04 3.76 -7.73
N ASP A 211 -0.22 4.03 -8.04
CA ASP A 211 -0.82 5.36 -7.88
C ASP A 211 -0.84 5.83 -6.42
N ALA A 212 -0.83 4.89 -5.45
CA ALA A 212 -0.73 5.19 -4.03
C ALA A 212 0.61 5.82 -3.61
N TYR A 213 1.69 5.61 -4.37
CA TYR A 213 2.98 6.27 -4.13
C TYR A 213 2.99 7.71 -4.66
N GLY A 214 2.41 7.90 -5.85
CA GLY A 214 2.29 9.18 -6.52
C GLY A 214 1.72 8.97 -7.91
N ILE A 215 1.07 9.99 -8.46
CA ILE A 215 0.44 9.88 -9.78
C ILE A 215 1.45 10.31 -10.86
N ALA A 216 1.49 9.56 -11.95
CA ALA A 216 2.47 9.78 -13.01
C ALA A 216 2.24 11.13 -13.69
N SER A 217 3.33 11.78 -14.12
CA SER A 217 3.25 13.02 -14.89
C SER A 217 2.64 12.76 -16.27
N TYR A 218 2.10 13.79 -16.91
CA TYR A 218 1.42 13.63 -18.19
C TYR A 218 2.36 13.04 -19.26
N ARG A 219 1.94 11.89 -19.83
CA ARG A 219 2.68 11.10 -20.83
C ARG A 219 4.05 10.59 -20.37
N GLU A 220 4.27 10.43 -19.06
CA GLU A 220 5.42 9.72 -18.48
C GLU A 220 5.27 8.18 -18.63
N VAL A 221 6.38 7.45 -18.65
CA VAL A 221 6.35 5.97 -18.66
C VAL A 221 5.70 5.44 -17.38
N ASN A 222 4.60 4.69 -17.55
CA ASN A 222 3.92 4.05 -16.44
C ASN A 222 4.74 2.86 -15.90
N PRO A 223 5.02 2.76 -14.58
CA PRO A 223 5.73 1.63 -13.99
C PRO A 223 4.92 0.33 -13.94
N THR A 224 3.58 0.41 -14.00
CA THR A 224 2.66 -0.72 -13.80
C THR A 224 2.89 -1.90 -14.74
N PRO A 225 3.05 -1.73 -16.08
CA PRO A 225 3.21 -2.85 -17.00
C PRO A 225 4.40 -3.77 -16.66
N TYR A 226 5.52 -3.18 -16.25
CA TYR A 226 6.71 -3.93 -15.85
C TYR A 226 6.56 -4.54 -14.46
N SER A 227 5.88 -3.83 -13.58
CA SER A 227 5.66 -4.22 -12.21
C SER A 227 4.70 -5.40 -12.06
N ILE A 228 3.80 -5.64 -13.02
CA ILE A 228 2.90 -6.81 -13.03
C ILE A 228 3.66 -8.14 -12.88
N ILE A 229 4.87 -8.25 -13.46
CA ILE A 229 5.70 -9.46 -13.39
C ILE A 229 6.80 -9.32 -12.34
N THR A 230 7.50 -8.19 -12.31
CA THR A 230 8.65 -8.01 -11.41
C THR A 230 8.25 -7.96 -9.93
N PHE A 231 7.06 -7.42 -9.62
CA PHE A 231 6.58 -7.36 -8.23
C PHE A 231 6.31 -8.73 -7.63
N PRO A 232 5.46 -9.59 -8.24
CA PRO A 232 5.27 -10.96 -7.75
C PRO A 232 6.56 -11.80 -7.76
N PHE A 233 7.46 -11.57 -8.71
CA PHE A 233 8.74 -12.29 -8.78
C PHE A 233 9.67 -11.95 -7.61
N LEU A 234 9.87 -10.68 -7.28
CA LEU A 234 10.69 -10.30 -6.12
C LEU A 234 10.06 -10.76 -4.81
N PHE A 235 8.73 -10.78 -4.73
CA PHE A 235 8.01 -11.38 -3.61
C PHE A 235 8.31 -12.86 -3.47
N ALA A 236 8.27 -13.60 -4.57
CA ALA A 236 8.55 -15.04 -4.57
C ALA A 236 9.98 -15.38 -4.10
N VAL A 237 10.97 -14.53 -4.40
CA VAL A 237 12.35 -14.70 -3.89
C VAL A 237 12.40 -14.57 -2.36
N MET A 238 11.64 -13.64 -1.77
CA MET A 238 11.52 -13.50 -0.31
C MET A 238 10.70 -14.64 0.31
N PHE A 239 9.62 -15.03 -0.37
CA PHE A 239 8.63 -16.00 0.09
C PHE A 239 8.73 -17.31 -0.71
N GLY A 240 9.92 -17.91 -0.70
CA GLY A 240 10.25 -19.05 -1.55
C GLY A 240 9.97 -20.40 -0.88
N ASP A 241 8.69 -20.75 -0.72
CA ASP A 241 8.25 -22.08 -0.24
C ASP A 241 7.12 -22.59 -1.14
N PHE A 242 7.28 -23.79 -1.69
CA PHE A 242 6.29 -24.37 -2.60
C PHE A 242 4.95 -24.67 -1.90
N GLY A 243 4.99 -25.14 -0.65
CA GLY A 243 3.80 -25.49 0.12
C GLY A 243 2.97 -24.27 0.48
N HIS A 244 3.63 -23.20 0.97
CA HIS A 244 2.95 -21.94 1.26
C HIS A 244 2.44 -21.25 -0.01
N GLY A 245 3.23 -21.24 -1.09
CA GLY A 245 2.82 -20.70 -2.39
C GLY A 245 1.58 -21.40 -2.96
N LEU A 246 1.49 -22.73 -2.80
CA LEU A 246 0.31 -23.50 -3.19
C LEU A 246 -0.94 -23.09 -2.40
N LEU A 247 -0.84 -22.93 -1.08
CA LEU A 247 -1.97 -22.47 -0.24
C LEU A 247 -2.44 -21.06 -0.64
N MET A 248 -1.51 -20.13 -0.87
CA MET A 248 -1.82 -18.78 -1.35
C MET A 248 -2.50 -18.80 -2.73
N SER A 249 -1.98 -19.62 -3.65
CA SER A 249 -2.54 -19.76 -5.01
C SER A 249 -3.94 -20.35 -4.99
N LEU A 250 -4.20 -21.37 -4.15
CA LEU A 250 -5.53 -21.95 -3.98
C LEU A 250 -6.54 -20.94 -3.41
N PHE A 251 -6.14 -20.17 -2.38
CA PHE A 251 -6.99 -19.13 -1.80
C PHE A 251 -7.30 -18.03 -2.81
N ALA A 252 -6.30 -17.55 -3.54
CA ALA A 252 -6.49 -16.54 -4.58
C ALA A 252 -7.33 -17.06 -5.74
N GLY A 253 -7.09 -18.30 -6.17
CA GLY A 253 -7.88 -18.98 -7.20
C GLY A 253 -9.35 -19.09 -6.81
N TRP A 254 -9.64 -19.44 -5.54
CA TRP A 254 -11.00 -19.46 -5.02
C TRP A 254 -11.68 -18.07 -5.09
N MET A 255 -10.97 -17.00 -4.72
CA MET A 255 -11.50 -15.62 -4.84
C MET A 255 -11.79 -15.21 -6.30
N VAL A 256 -10.92 -15.61 -7.23
CA VAL A 256 -11.10 -15.33 -8.67
C VAL A 256 -12.27 -16.13 -9.24
N MET A 257 -12.46 -17.39 -8.84
CA MET A 257 -13.58 -18.22 -9.29
C MET A 257 -14.93 -17.73 -8.77
N LYS A 258 -14.98 -17.23 -7.52
CA LYS A 258 -16.21 -16.75 -6.87
C LYS A 258 -16.42 -15.24 -6.95
N GLU A 259 -15.87 -14.60 -7.97
CA GLU A 259 -15.84 -13.15 -8.05
C GLU A 259 -17.23 -12.48 -8.12
N LYS A 260 -18.13 -12.95 -9.00
CA LYS A 260 -19.47 -12.37 -9.16
C LYS A 260 -20.27 -12.35 -7.85
N PRO A 261 -20.40 -13.47 -7.10
CA PRO A 261 -21.14 -13.47 -5.84
C PRO A 261 -20.43 -12.68 -4.74
N LEU A 262 -19.09 -12.66 -4.71
CA LEU A 262 -18.33 -11.90 -3.72
C LEU A 262 -18.43 -10.38 -3.95
N ALA A 263 -18.35 -9.93 -5.20
CA ALA A 263 -18.54 -8.52 -5.54
C ALA A 263 -19.96 -8.01 -5.26
N ALA A 264 -20.96 -8.89 -5.36
CA ALA A 264 -22.34 -8.57 -5.01
C ALA A 264 -22.58 -8.49 -3.49
N LYS A 265 -21.82 -9.26 -2.71
CA LYS A 265 -21.86 -9.26 -1.24
C LYS A 265 -20.93 -8.16 -0.73
N LYS A 266 -21.40 -6.90 -0.80
CA LYS A 266 -20.74 -5.78 -0.12
C LYS A 266 -20.56 -6.16 1.35
N THR A 267 -19.30 -6.19 1.79
CA THR A 267 -18.91 -6.57 3.13
C THR A 267 -18.27 -5.34 3.77
N ASP A 268 -18.68 -5.05 5.00
CA ASP A 268 -18.28 -3.85 5.76
C ASP A 268 -16.80 -3.92 6.22
N ASN A 269 -16.17 -5.09 6.13
CA ASN A 269 -14.78 -5.28 6.49
C ASN A 269 -13.85 -4.67 5.44
N GLU A 270 -13.25 -3.53 5.75
CA GLU A 270 -12.26 -2.85 4.91
C GLU A 270 -11.10 -3.77 4.48
N ILE A 271 -10.59 -4.58 5.42
CA ILE A 271 -9.52 -5.56 5.15
C ILE A 271 -9.94 -6.51 4.03
N TRP A 272 -11.18 -7.03 4.07
CA TRP A 272 -11.67 -7.93 3.04
C TRP A 272 -11.74 -7.24 1.67
N ASN A 273 -12.15 -5.97 1.63
CA ASN A 273 -12.24 -5.19 0.40
C ASN A 273 -10.85 -4.95 -0.22
N ILE A 274 -9.82 -4.70 0.60
CA ILE A 274 -8.43 -4.57 0.14
C ILE A 274 -7.94 -5.90 -0.46
N PHE A 275 -8.13 -7.02 0.25
CA PHE A 275 -7.73 -8.35 -0.22
C PHE A 275 -8.46 -8.74 -1.51
N PHE A 276 -9.76 -8.46 -1.62
CA PHE A 276 -10.55 -8.75 -2.81
C PHE A 276 -10.15 -7.86 -4.01
N GLY A 277 -9.82 -6.59 -3.76
CA GLY A 277 -9.24 -5.68 -4.74
C GLY A 277 -7.93 -6.21 -5.32
N GLY A 278 -7.08 -6.77 -4.46
CA GLY A 278 -5.77 -7.36 -4.82
C GLY A 278 -5.77 -8.81 -5.31
N ARG A 279 -6.91 -9.43 -5.59
CA ARG A 279 -7.01 -10.89 -5.88
C ARG A 279 -6.05 -11.41 -6.97
N TYR A 280 -5.85 -10.64 -8.04
CA TYR A 280 -4.93 -11.03 -9.12
C TYR A 280 -3.46 -10.91 -8.72
N VAL A 281 -3.14 -9.93 -7.86
CA VAL A 281 -1.79 -9.74 -7.32
C VAL A 281 -1.41 -10.95 -6.46
N ILE A 282 -2.30 -11.37 -5.55
CA ILE A 282 -2.09 -12.53 -4.67
C ILE A 282 -1.97 -13.82 -5.50
N LEU A 283 -2.76 -13.98 -6.57
CA LEU A 283 -2.67 -15.14 -7.46
C LEU A 283 -1.29 -15.26 -8.11
N LEU A 284 -0.79 -14.16 -8.68
CA LEU A 284 0.54 -14.14 -9.29
C LEU A 284 1.64 -14.37 -8.26
N MET A 285 1.55 -13.75 -7.09
CA MET A 285 2.48 -13.98 -5.99
C MET A 285 2.55 -15.45 -5.58
N GLY A 286 1.40 -16.12 -5.44
CA GLY A 286 1.33 -17.55 -5.12
C GLY A 286 1.96 -18.43 -6.22
N LEU A 287 1.68 -18.15 -7.50
CA LEU A 287 2.24 -18.91 -8.61
C LEU A 287 3.76 -18.73 -8.75
N PHE A 288 4.27 -17.51 -8.58
CA PHE A 288 5.72 -17.28 -8.60
C PHE A 288 6.39 -17.85 -7.35
N SER A 289 5.77 -17.76 -6.17
CA SER A 289 6.26 -18.38 -4.94
C SER A 289 6.38 -19.90 -5.09
N MET A 290 5.40 -20.54 -5.75
CA MET A 290 5.46 -21.95 -6.11
C MET A 290 6.66 -22.27 -7.01
N TYR A 291 6.91 -21.45 -8.03
CA TYR A 291 8.07 -21.59 -8.90
C TYR A 291 9.40 -21.44 -8.15
N THR A 292 9.57 -20.40 -7.33
CA THR A 292 10.80 -20.18 -6.56
C THR A 292 10.98 -21.22 -5.46
N GLY A 293 9.91 -21.71 -4.85
CA GLY A 293 9.94 -22.79 -3.87
C GLY A 293 10.47 -24.09 -4.46
N LEU A 294 10.13 -24.38 -5.71
CA LEU A 294 10.73 -25.50 -6.44
C LEU A 294 12.21 -25.28 -6.77
N ILE A 295 12.61 -24.05 -7.12
CA ILE A 295 14.03 -23.70 -7.34
C ILE A 295 14.85 -23.83 -6.06
N TYR A 296 14.31 -23.40 -4.92
CA TYR A 296 14.94 -23.61 -3.61
C TYR A 296 14.83 -25.05 -3.11
N ASN A 297 13.99 -25.86 -3.75
CA ASN A 297 13.69 -27.22 -3.35
C ASN A 297 13.23 -27.31 -1.89
N ASP A 298 12.30 -26.44 -1.52
CA ASP A 298 11.74 -26.37 -0.16
C ASP A 298 10.20 -26.43 -0.19
N VAL A 299 9.66 -27.43 0.52
CA VAL A 299 8.24 -27.69 0.73
C VAL A 299 8.02 -27.85 2.24
N PHE A 300 7.43 -26.86 2.90
CA PHE A 300 7.19 -26.89 4.34
C PHE A 300 8.45 -27.29 5.15
N SER A 301 9.64 -26.77 4.80
CA SER A 301 10.96 -27.11 5.37
C SER A 301 11.53 -28.48 4.99
N LYS A 302 11.04 -29.12 3.93
CA LYS A 302 11.53 -30.41 3.42
C LYS A 302 11.85 -30.34 1.94
N SER A 303 12.89 -31.07 1.53
CA SER A 303 13.32 -31.15 0.14
C SER A 303 12.64 -32.30 -0.62
N LEU A 304 12.38 -32.09 -1.90
CA LEU A 304 11.87 -33.12 -2.81
C LEU A 304 13.03 -33.76 -3.57
N ASN A 305 13.11 -35.10 -3.53
CA ASN A 305 14.08 -35.83 -4.34
C ASN A 305 13.47 -36.25 -5.69
N LEU A 306 13.46 -35.34 -6.68
CA LEU A 306 12.85 -35.57 -8.00
C LEU A 306 13.78 -36.29 -9.00
N PHE A 307 15.04 -35.86 -9.08
CA PHE A 307 16.01 -36.31 -10.09
C PHE A 307 17.14 -37.22 -9.56
N GLY A 308 17.14 -37.55 -8.27
CA GLY A 308 18.25 -38.23 -7.61
C GLY A 308 19.39 -37.27 -7.24
N SER A 309 20.00 -37.50 -6.07
CA SER A 309 21.17 -36.73 -5.60
C SER A 309 22.40 -36.99 -6.46
N HIS A 310 23.18 -35.94 -6.72
CA HIS A 310 24.49 -36.06 -7.40
C HIS A 310 25.66 -36.18 -6.40
N TRP A 311 25.35 -36.20 -5.11
CA TRP A 311 26.26 -36.54 -4.02
C TRP A 311 26.08 -38.00 -3.61
N PHE A 312 27.20 -38.69 -3.39
CA PHE A 312 27.23 -40.07 -2.94
C PHE A 312 28.23 -40.24 -1.78
N ALA A 313 27.88 -41.12 -0.85
CA ALA A 313 28.72 -41.43 0.31
C ALA A 313 29.44 -42.78 0.06
N ASP A 314 30.77 -42.74 -0.06
CA ASP A 314 31.60 -43.94 -0.27
C ASP A 314 32.08 -44.61 1.05
N TYR A 315 31.48 -44.24 2.18
CA TYR A 315 31.90 -44.76 3.49
C TYR A 315 31.36 -46.15 3.76
N ASN A 316 32.15 -46.97 4.44
CA ASN A 316 31.73 -48.31 4.87
C ASN A 316 30.63 -48.21 5.96
N THR A 317 29.75 -49.20 6.02
CA THR A 317 28.56 -49.17 6.90
C THR A 317 28.91 -49.04 8.38
N THR A 318 30.04 -49.60 8.82
CA THR A 318 30.56 -49.49 10.19
C THR A 318 30.97 -48.06 10.55
N THR A 319 31.66 -47.37 9.63
CA THR A 319 32.10 -45.97 9.82
C THR A 319 30.94 -44.99 9.87
N ILE A 320 29.84 -45.29 9.16
CA ILE A 320 28.60 -44.50 9.18
C ILE A 320 27.85 -44.68 10.51
N SER A 321 27.87 -45.89 11.10
CA SER A 321 27.20 -46.13 12.40
C SER A 321 27.93 -45.53 13.60
N GLU A 322 29.27 -45.40 13.53
CA GLU A 322 30.09 -44.91 14.63
C GLU A 322 30.17 -43.37 14.68
N ASN A 323 30.12 -42.69 13.54
CA ASN A 323 30.28 -41.24 13.46
C ASN A 323 28.95 -40.52 13.23
N LYS A 324 28.65 -39.55 14.09
CA LYS A 324 27.43 -38.73 13.99
C LYS A 324 27.48 -37.73 12.83
N GLU A 325 28.67 -37.25 12.48
CA GLU A 325 28.89 -36.30 11.38
C GLU A 325 30.10 -36.74 10.56
N LEU A 326 29.96 -36.73 9.23
CA LEU A 326 31.00 -37.08 8.27
C LEU A 326 31.09 -35.99 7.20
N GLN A 327 32.31 -35.55 6.88
CA GLN A 327 32.54 -34.57 5.82
C GLN A 327 32.82 -35.27 4.49
N LEU A 328 31.96 -35.04 3.50
CA LEU A 328 32.16 -35.53 2.13
C LEU A 328 33.18 -34.64 1.40
N ASN A 329 34.18 -35.26 0.77
CA ASN A 329 35.16 -34.53 -0.03
C ASN A 329 34.58 -34.19 -1.41
N PRO A 330 34.48 -32.90 -1.80
CA PRO A 330 33.86 -32.50 -3.07
C PRO A 330 34.58 -32.99 -4.33
N SER A 331 35.86 -33.38 -4.23
CA SER A 331 36.64 -33.89 -5.37
C SER A 331 36.38 -35.36 -5.68
N THR A 332 35.94 -36.15 -4.68
CA THR A 332 35.76 -37.60 -4.79
C THR A 332 34.30 -38.02 -4.71
N ASN A 333 33.50 -37.34 -3.88
CA ASN A 333 32.13 -37.75 -3.52
C ASN A 333 31.02 -37.00 -4.28
N TYR A 334 31.40 -36.23 -5.30
CA TYR A 334 30.50 -35.45 -6.14
C TYR A 334 30.68 -35.87 -7.60
N LEU A 335 29.56 -36.14 -8.30
CA LEU A 335 29.55 -36.59 -9.70
C LEU A 335 30.00 -35.52 -10.72
N MET A 336 30.45 -34.34 -10.27
CA MET A 336 30.88 -33.20 -11.08
C MET A 336 29.80 -32.63 -12.03
N THR A 337 28.57 -33.14 -11.99
CA THR A 337 27.43 -32.61 -12.74
C THR A 337 26.44 -31.90 -11.80
N PRO A 338 26.01 -30.67 -12.13
CA PRO A 338 25.06 -29.93 -11.30
C PRO A 338 23.67 -30.58 -11.33
N TYR A 339 22.91 -30.40 -10.25
CA TYR A 339 21.53 -30.84 -10.17
C TYR A 339 20.69 -30.18 -11.28
N PRO A 340 19.88 -30.93 -12.06
CA PRO A 340 19.21 -30.40 -13.24
C PRO A 340 18.26 -29.23 -12.98
N PHE A 341 17.63 -29.17 -11.79
CA PHE A 341 16.62 -28.16 -11.50
C PHE A 341 16.57 -27.80 -10.01
N GLY A 342 17.04 -26.59 -9.67
CA GLY A 342 17.03 -26.09 -8.30
C GLY A 342 18.23 -26.55 -7.47
N ILE A 343 18.07 -26.55 -6.14
CA ILE A 343 19.12 -26.94 -5.19
C ILE A 343 19.06 -28.46 -4.91
N ASP A 344 20.22 -29.10 -4.81
CA ASP A 344 20.32 -30.53 -4.51
C ASP A 344 19.66 -30.87 -3.15
N PRO A 345 18.77 -31.89 -3.09
CA PRO A 345 18.11 -32.31 -1.85
C PRO A 345 19.06 -32.65 -0.69
N VAL A 346 20.30 -33.08 -0.96
CA VAL A 346 21.25 -33.49 0.10
C VAL A 346 21.57 -32.34 1.05
N TRP A 347 21.52 -31.10 0.58
CA TRP A 347 21.76 -29.94 1.42
C TRP A 347 20.76 -29.80 2.57
N GLN A 348 19.57 -30.39 2.49
CA GLN A 348 18.62 -30.33 3.60
C GLN A 348 19.02 -31.20 4.80
N LEU A 349 19.81 -32.26 4.56
CA LEU A 349 20.33 -33.16 5.58
C LEU A 349 21.67 -32.68 6.15
N ALA A 350 22.38 -31.80 5.44
CA ALA A 350 23.72 -31.37 5.79
C ALA A 350 23.75 -30.39 6.98
N SER A 351 24.71 -30.54 7.88
CA SER A 351 24.91 -29.62 9.01
C SER A 351 25.39 -28.23 8.56
N ASN A 352 26.15 -28.16 7.46
CA ASN A 352 26.69 -26.93 6.88
C ASN A 352 25.74 -26.22 5.89
N LYS A 353 24.45 -26.59 5.85
CA LYS A 353 23.47 -26.02 4.91
C LYS A 353 23.32 -24.50 5.00
N ILE A 354 23.39 -23.93 6.22
CA ILE A 354 23.16 -22.51 6.45
C ILE A 354 24.27 -21.70 5.77
N VAL A 355 25.52 -22.17 5.85
CA VAL A 355 26.66 -21.49 5.24
C VAL A 355 26.53 -21.46 3.71
N TYR A 356 26.15 -22.60 3.11
CA TYR A 356 25.92 -22.70 1.66
C TYR A 356 24.74 -21.82 1.20
N LEU A 357 23.58 -21.96 1.84
CA LEU A 357 22.36 -21.26 1.46
C LEU A 357 22.48 -19.75 1.66
N ASN A 358 23.18 -19.32 2.71
CA ASN A 358 23.47 -17.91 2.95
C ASN A 358 24.31 -17.32 1.81
N ALA A 359 25.43 -17.97 1.46
CA ALA A 359 26.29 -17.51 0.37
C ALA A 359 25.57 -17.48 -0.99
N TYR A 360 24.69 -18.44 -1.26
CA TYR A 360 23.88 -18.50 -2.47
C TYR A 360 22.82 -17.40 -2.52
N LYS A 361 21.95 -17.31 -1.50
CA LYS A 361 20.83 -16.34 -1.47
C LYS A 361 21.33 -14.90 -1.43
N MET A 362 22.41 -14.62 -0.70
CA MET A 362 23.02 -13.27 -0.66
C MET A 362 23.49 -12.82 -2.05
N LYS A 363 24.17 -13.69 -2.81
CA LYS A 363 24.64 -13.34 -4.17
C LYS A 363 23.47 -13.13 -5.13
N ILE A 364 22.46 -14.00 -5.12
CA ILE A 364 21.27 -13.86 -5.97
C ILE A 364 20.53 -12.56 -5.69
N SER A 365 20.38 -12.18 -4.42
CA SER A 365 19.75 -10.93 -4.01
C SER A 365 20.46 -9.71 -4.64
N ILE A 366 21.80 -9.68 -4.62
CA ILE A 366 22.58 -8.61 -5.24
C ILE A 366 22.43 -8.63 -6.77
N ILE A 367 22.47 -9.81 -7.40
CA ILE A 367 22.31 -9.94 -8.86
C ILE A 367 20.96 -9.40 -9.32
N PHE A 368 19.85 -9.81 -8.69
CA PHE A 368 18.53 -9.30 -9.02
C PHE A 368 18.39 -7.81 -8.71
N GLY A 369 18.98 -7.32 -7.62
CA GLY A 369 18.96 -5.91 -7.28
C GLY A 369 19.62 -5.04 -8.35
N VAL A 370 20.84 -5.38 -8.76
CA VAL A 370 21.58 -4.62 -9.77
C VAL A 370 20.88 -4.66 -11.13
N LEU A 371 20.39 -5.83 -11.55
CA LEU A 371 19.64 -5.95 -12.81
C LEU A 371 18.33 -5.14 -12.79
N HIS A 372 17.61 -5.15 -11.68
CA HIS A 372 16.35 -4.42 -11.53
C HIS A 372 16.57 -2.90 -11.54
N MET A 373 17.60 -2.40 -10.85
CA MET A 373 17.96 -0.97 -10.89
C MET A 373 18.47 -0.53 -12.26
N LEU A 374 19.29 -1.36 -12.93
CA LEU A 374 19.77 -1.09 -14.28
C LEU A 374 18.58 -0.95 -15.24
N PHE A 375 17.59 -1.84 -15.12
CA PHE A 375 16.36 -1.76 -15.89
C PHE A 375 15.59 -0.45 -15.63
N GLY A 376 15.49 -0.01 -14.37
CA GLY A 376 14.88 1.27 -14.02
C GLY A 376 15.57 2.48 -14.66
N VAL A 377 16.91 2.51 -14.64
CA VAL A 377 17.68 3.59 -15.30
C VAL A 377 17.45 3.59 -16.82
N ILE A 378 17.36 2.42 -17.46
CA ILE A 378 17.05 2.30 -18.89
C ILE A 378 15.67 2.91 -19.22
N LEU A 379 14.68 2.83 -18.33
CA LEU A 379 13.37 3.45 -18.56
C LEU A 379 13.45 4.99 -18.57
N SER A 380 14.38 5.60 -17.83
CA SER A 380 14.60 7.06 -17.88
C SER A 380 15.01 7.55 -19.27
N TYR A 381 15.77 6.74 -20.02
CA TYR A 381 16.16 7.06 -21.39
C TYR A 381 14.95 7.17 -22.32
N SER A 382 13.99 6.26 -22.18
CA SER A 382 12.73 6.31 -22.93
C SER A 382 11.95 7.59 -22.64
N ASN A 383 11.89 8.02 -21.38
CA ASN A 383 11.27 9.30 -20.99
C ASN A 383 11.97 10.48 -21.66
N HIS A 384 13.29 10.61 -21.54
CA HIS A 384 14.03 11.75 -22.11
C HIS A 384 13.96 11.81 -23.64
N THR A 385 13.95 10.64 -24.29
CA THR A 385 13.81 10.53 -25.75
C THR A 385 12.42 11.02 -26.19
N TYR A 386 11.38 10.63 -25.45
CA TYR A 386 10.00 11.00 -25.75
C TYR A 386 9.72 12.49 -25.56
N PHE A 387 10.22 13.08 -24.46
CA PHE A 387 10.13 14.53 -24.19
C PHE A 387 11.12 15.36 -25.03
N LYS A 388 11.93 14.73 -25.89
CA LYS A 388 12.92 15.37 -26.78
C LYS A 388 13.87 16.33 -26.02
N ARG A 389 14.38 15.90 -24.87
CA ARG A 389 15.35 16.67 -24.05
C ARG A 389 16.77 16.07 -24.19
N PRO A 390 17.51 16.37 -25.28
CA PRO A 390 18.82 15.74 -25.54
C PRO A 390 19.85 16.07 -24.45
N LEU A 391 19.75 17.24 -23.82
CA LEU A 391 20.66 17.66 -22.76
C LEU A 391 20.66 16.68 -21.57
N ASN A 392 19.48 16.24 -21.14
CA ASN A 392 19.34 15.30 -20.01
C ASN A 392 19.89 13.91 -20.36
N ILE A 393 19.79 13.49 -21.62
CA ILE A 393 20.37 12.21 -22.08
C ILE A 393 21.89 12.23 -21.88
N TYR A 394 22.57 13.27 -22.35
CA TYR A 394 24.02 13.37 -22.27
C TYR A 394 24.55 13.69 -20.88
N CYS A 395 23.82 14.51 -20.10
CA CYS A 395 24.32 15.01 -18.81
C CYS A 395 23.85 14.19 -17.60
N GLU A 396 22.73 13.48 -17.69
CA GLU A 396 22.17 12.70 -16.57
C GLU A 396 22.24 11.20 -16.88
N PHE A 397 21.56 10.75 -17.93
CA PHE A 397 21.42 9.31 -18.22
C PHE A 397 22.76 8.61 -18.48
N ILE A 398 23.62 9.17 -19.35
CA ILE A 398 24.91 8.55 -19.70
C ILE A 398 25.85 8.40 -18.49
N PRO A 399 26.11 9.46 -17.68
CA PRO A 399 26.91 9.30 -16.47
C PRO A 399 26.31 8.30 -15.46
N GLN A 400 24.98 8.31 -15.29
CA GLN A 400 24.28 7.40 -14.39
C GLN A 400 24.44 5.92 -14.77
N ILE A 401 24.21 5.58 -16.06
CA ILE A 401 24.32 4.20 -16.52
C ILE A 401 25.77 3.69 -16.45
N ILE A 402 26.75 4.53 -16.82
CA ILE A 402 28.18 4.18 -16.75
C ILE A 402 28.58 3.92 -15.30
N PHE A 403 28.22 4.82 -14.39
CA PHE A 403 28.54 4.69 -12.96
C PHE A 403 27.98 3.39 -12.36
N LEU A 404 26.69 3.10 -12.58
CA LEU A 404 26.05 1.90 -12.05
C LEU A 404 26.64 0.61 -12.65
N THR A 405 26.91 0.61 -13.96
CA THR A 405 27.42 -0.57 -14.66
C THR A 405 28.87 -0.87 -14.26
N PHE A 406 29.73 0.15 -14.18
CA PHE A 406 31.17 -0.05 -13.93
C PHE A 406 31.49 -0.47 -12.50
N LEU A 407 30.68 -0.07 -11.52
CA LEU A 407 30.87 -0.52 -10.13
C LEU A 407 30.08 -1.80 -9.83
N PHE A 408 28.74 -1.74 -9.96
CA PHE A 408 27.88 -2.78 -9.42
C PHE A 408 27.63 -3.93 -10.40
N PHE A 409 27.49 -3.65 -11.69
CA PHE A 409 27.35 -4.72 -12.69
C PHE A 409 28.68 -5.47 -12.87
N TYR A 410 29.82 -4.80 -12.74
CA TYR A 410 31.12 -5.47 -12.66
C TYR A 410 31.20 -6.44 -11.46
N MET A 411 30.72 -6.04 -10.29
CA MET A 411 30.64 -6.95 -9.13
C MET A 411 29.77 -8.18 -9.43
N VAL A 412 28.66 -8.03 -10.16
CA VAL A 412 27.82 -9.16 -10.62
C VAL A 412 28.59 -10.08 -11.57
N LEU A 413 29.37 -9.52 -12.51
CA LEU A 413 30.22 -10.31 -13.41
C LEU A 413 31.26 -11.13 -12.61
N LEU A 414 31.89 -10.56 -11.58
CA LEU A 414 32.81 -11.29 -10.71
C LEU A 414 32.13 -12.46 -9.99
N MET A 415 30.84 -12.35 -9.63
CA MET A 415 30.09 -13.46 -9.03
C MET A 415 29.90 -14.62 -10.00
N PHE A 416 29.51 -14.35 -11.24
CA PHE A 416 29.38 -15.38 -12.29
C PHE A 416 30.73 -16.00 -12.64
N LEU A 417 31.77 -15.19 -12.78
CA LEU A 417 33.13 -15.67 -13.05
C LEU A 417 33.65 -16.55 -11.91
N LYS A 418 33.35 -16.20 -10.64
CA LYS A 418 33.66 -17.07 -9.50
C LYS A 418 32.98 -18.43 -9.59
N TRP A 419 31.70 -18.46 -9.98
CA TRP A 419 30.92 -19.70 -10.11
C TRP A 419 31.39 -20.60 -11.25
N MET A 420 32.01 -20.04 -12.29
CA MET A 420 32.49 -20.80 -13.45
C MET A 420 33.92 -21.31 -13.31
N ILE A 421 34.82 -20.53 -12.70
CA ILE A 421 36.27 -20.83 -12.71
C ILE A 421 36.70 -21.70 -11.52
N TYR A 422 36.15 -21.45 -10.33
CA TYR A 422 36.61 -22.13 -9.11
C TYR A 422 35.72 -23.33 -8.82
N GLY A 423 36.31 -24.53 -8.87
CA GLY A 423 35.64 -25.79 -8.62
C GLY A 423 36.57 -26.82 -7.96
N PRO A 424 36.01 -27.93 -7.47
CA PRO A 424 36.82 -29.02 -6.90
C PRO A 424 37.47 -29.84 -8.02
N SER A 425 38.55 -29.35 -8.60
CA SER A 425 39.38 -30.09 -9.56
C SER A 425 40.32 -31.10 -8.87
N PRO A 426 40.83 -32.14 -9.57
CA PRO A 426 41.82 -33.06 -9.01
C PRO A 426 43.06 -32.34 -8.45
N PRO A 427 43.80 -32.95 -7.51
CA PRO A 427 44.85 -32.31 -6.70
C PRO A 427 46.06 -31.76 -7.49
N SER A 428 46.11 -31.94 -8.81
CA SER A 428 47.15 -31.41 -9.69
C SER A 428 46.99 -29.92 -10.04
N ASP A 429 45.79 -29.35 -9.96
CA ASP A 429 45.50 -27.93 -10.27
C ASP A 429 45.19 -27.13 -9.00
N ALA A 430 46.21 -26.88 -8.18
CA ALA A 430 46.06 -26.10 -6.93
C ALA A 430 45.66 -24.63 -7.18
N VAL A 431 45.89 -24.10 -8.39
CA VAL A 431 45.66 -22.69 -8.75
C VAL A 431 44.16 -22.32 -8.79
N HIS A 432 43.31 -23.24 -9.25
CA HIS A 432 41.85 -23.06 -9.32
C HIS A 432 41.09 -23.80 -8.22
N GLY A 433 41.80 -24.29 -7.21
CA GLY A 433 41.22 -25.03 -6.09
C GLY A 433 40.39 -24.17 -5.13
N PRO A 434 39.57 -24.80 -4.26
CA PRO A 434 38.69 -24.11 -3.32
C PRO A 434 39.43 -23.25 -2.27
N ALA A 435 40.69 -23.60 -1.95
CA ALA A 435 41.53 -22.85 -1.01
C ALA A 435 42.01 -21.50 -1.56
N CYS A 436 42.17 -21.39 -2.88
CA CYS A 436 42.64 -20.18 -3.56
C CYS A 436 41.49 -19.29 -4.06
N ALA A 437 40.23 -19.58 -3.73
CA ALA A 437 39.07 -18.84 -4.21
C ALA A 437 38.94 -17.46 -3.50
N PRO A 438 39.15 -16.33 -4.20
CA PRO A 438 39.19 -15.02 -3.56
C PRO A 438 37.80 -14.57 -3.07
N SER A 439 37.78 -13.72 -2.05
CA SER A 439 36.55 -13.14 -1.53
C SER A 439 36.15 -11.89 -2.32
N ILE A 440 34.99 -11.95 -2.97
CA ILE A 440 34.47 -10.88 -3.85
C ILE A 440 34.31 -9.56 -3.07
N LEU A 441 33.89 -9.62 -1.81
CA LEU A 441 33.70 -8.44 -0.97
C LEU A 441 35.03 -7.70 -0.73
N ILE A 442 36.09 -8.42 -0.36
CA ILE A 442 37.41 -7.82 -0.12
C ILE A 442 38.00 -7.30 -1.44
N THR A 443 37.85 -8.04 -2.55
CA THR A 443 38.27 -7.57 -3.87
C THR A 443 37.56 -6.27 -4.26
N PHE A 444 36.27 -6.12 -3.95
CA PHE A 444 35.51 -4.90 -4.21
C PHE A 444 35.90 -3.74 -3.28
N ILE A 445 36.11 -4.01 -1.98
CA ILE A 445 36.61 -3.00 -1.02
C ILE A 445 37.99 -2.49 -1.45
N ASN A 446 38.89 -3.41 -1.81
CA ASN A 446 40.25 -3.07 -2.26
C ASN A 446 40.24 -2.29 -3.58
N MET A 447 39.30 -2.60 -4.49
CA MET A 447 39.07 -1.80 -5.68
C MET A 447 38.72 -0.36 -5.34
N VAL A 448 37.76 -0.12 -4.43
CA VAL A 448 37.32 1.24 -4.06
C VAL A 448 38.36 2.00 -3.23
N LEU A 449 39.10 1.31 -2.35
CA LEU A 449 40.18 1.90 -1.53
C LEU A 449 41.52 2.03 -2.28
N CYS A 450 41.59 1.65 -3.56
CA CYS A 450 42.81 1.65 -4.37
C CYS A 450 43.98 0.84 -3.75
N LYS A 451 43.67 -0.27 -3.04
CA LYS A 451 44.66 -1.15 -2.40
C LYS A 451 44.93 -2.38 -3.28
N TYR A 452 46.00 -2.33 -4.07
CA TYR A 452 46.33 -3.39 -5.04
C TYR A 452 47.49 -4.31 -4.59
N ASN A 453 48.27 -3.91 -3.59
CA ASN A 453 49.42 -4.69 -3.11
C ASN A 453 48.98 -5.63 -1.97
N VAL A 454 48.29 -6.72 -2.28
CA VAL A 454 47.92 -7.75 -1.30
C VAL A 454 48.73 -9.01 -1.58
N GLU A 455 49.47 -9.48 -0.58
CA GLU A 455 50.21 -10.74 -0.67
C GLU A 455 49.24 -11.92 -0.81
N PRO A 456 49.47 -12.85 -1.77
CA PRO A 456 48.66 -14.04 -1.91
C PRO A 456 48.86 -14.99 -0.73
N LEU A 457 47.82 -15.78 -0.42
CA LEU A 457 47.93 -16.86 0.56
C LEU A 457 48.97 -17.89 0.10
N ALA A 458 49.74 -18.45 1.04
CA ALA A 458 50.81 -19.42 0.74
C ALA A 458 50.26 -20.60 -0.10
N GLY A 459 50.79 -20.77 -1.33
CA GLY A 459 50.38 -21.83 -2.27
C GLY A 459 49.45 -21.38 -3.41
N CYS A 460 49.04 -20.11 -3.48
CA CYS A 460 48.21 -19.56 -4.56
C CYS A 460 49.01 -18.56 -5.42
N GLU A 461 48.89 -18.66 -6.76
CA GLU A 461 49.71 -17.90 -7.72
C GLU A 461 49.32 -16.40 -7.81
N SER A 462 48.03 -16.05 -7.60
CA SER A 462 47.61 -14.65 -7.49
C SER A 462 46.27 -14.48 -6.76
N VAL A 463 46.03 -13.29 -6.20
CA VAL A 463 44.74 -12.88 -5.58
C VAL A 463 43.67 -12.59 -6.65
N TYR A 464 44.08 -12.40 -7.90
CA TYR A 464 43.22 -12.00 -9.01
C TYR A 464 42.64 -13.23 -9.74
N MET A 465 41.42 -13.08 -10.26
CA MET A 465 40.63 -14.15 -10.87
C MET A 465 40.90 -14.34 -12.36
N PHE A 466 41.38 -13.30 -13.05
CA PHE A 466 41.75 -13.34 -14.47
C PHE A 466 42.91 -12.39 -14.77
N ALA A 467 43.64 -12.65 -15.86
CA ALA A 467 44.77 -11.84 -16.27
C ALA A 467 44.36 -10.39 -16.60
N GLY A 468 45.07 -9.39 -16.06
CA GLY A 468 44.78 -7.98 -16.29
C GLY A 468 43.66 -7.37 -15.42
N GLN A 469 43.17 -8.10 -14.41
CA GLN A 469 42.10 -7.61 -13.51
C GLN A 469 42.45 -6.28 -12.82
N GLU A 470 43.69 -6.09 -12.36
CA GLU A 470 44.13 -4.86 -11.71
C GLU A 470 43.98 -3.64 -12.63
N TYR A 471 44.43 -3.76 -13.89
CA TYR A 471 44.33 -2.70 -14.88
C TYR A 471 42.85 -2.37 -15.18
N LEU A 472 42.01 -3.39 -15.35
CA LEU A 472 40.58 -3.21 -15.59
C LEU A 472 39.90 -2.50 -14.40
N GLN A 473 40.20 -2.90 -13.16
CA GLN A 473 39.63 -2.29 -11.96
C GLN A 473 40.01 -0.82 -11.82
N LYS A 474 41.28 -0.48 -12.05
CA LYS A 474 41.75 0.91 -12.07
C LYS A 474 41.05 1.73 -13.14
N PHE A 475 40.91 1.18 -14.35
CA PHE A 475 40.23 1.83 -15.47
C PHE A 475 38.74 2.09 -15.19
N LEU A 476 38.01 1.07 -14.70
CA LEU A 476 36.59 1.19 -14.37
C LEU A 476 36.34 2.22 -13.25
N LEU A 477 37.15 2.18 -12.19
CA LEU A 477 37.04 3.14 -11.09
C LEU A 477 37.34 4.57 -11.56
N PHE A 478 38.39 4.75 -12.36
CA PHE A 478 38.76 6.07 -12.89
C PHE A 478 37.62 6.71 -13.69
N ILE A 479 36.97 5.94 -14.58
CA ILE A 479 35.82 6.45 -15.34
C ILE A 479 34.63 6.74 -14.42
N ALA A 480 34.34 5.85 -13.47
CA ALA A 480 33.24 6.06 -12.52
C ALA A 480 33.42 7.34 -11.70
N VAL A 481 34.66 7.69 -11.31
CA VAL A 481 34.96 8.94 -10.60
C VAL A 481 34.80 10.16 -11.50
N ILE A 482 35.16 10.09 -12.78
CA ILE A 482 34.95 11.19 -13.76
C ILE A 482 33.47 11.44 -14.03
N CYS A 483 32.61 10.42 -13.95
CA CYS A 483 31.17 10.59 -14.13
C CYS A 483 30.53 11.50 -13.07
N ILE A 484 31.12 11.62 -11.88
CA ILE A 484 30.59 12.47 -10.78
C ILE A 484 30.66 13.97 -11.15
N PRO A 485 31.82 14.56 -11.46
CA PRO A 485 31.89 15.95 -11.90
C PRO A 485 31.19 16.18 -13.24
N TRP A 486 31.13 15.18 -14.13
CA TRP A 486 30.35 15.28 -15.36
C TRP A 486 28.86 15.52 -15.04
N MET A 487 28.24 14.69 -14.21
CA MET A 487 26.83 14.83 -13.85
C MET A 487 26.52 16.15 -13.11
N LEU A 488 27.43 16.62 -12.26
CA LEU A 488 27.25 17.83 -11.46
C LEU A 488 27.36 19.11 -12.30
N LEU A 489 28.38 19.20 -13.17
CA LEU A 489 28.75 20.46 -13.83
C LEU A 489 28.23 20.58 -15.27
N ALA A 490 28.00 19.48 -15.99
CA ALA A 490 27.72 19.56 -17.43
C ALA A 490 26.38 20.24 -17.74
N LYS A 491 25.32 19.91 -17.01
CA LYS A 491 23.98 20.45 -17.27
C LYS A 491 23.88 21.95 -16.92
N PRO A 492 24.29 22.43 -15.72
CA PRO A 492 24.29 23.85 -15.37
C PRO A 492 25.15 24.71 -16.30
N ILE A 493 26.37 24.25 -16.61
CA ILE A 493 27.28 25.02 -17.47
C ILE A 493 26.73 25.14 -18.89
N HIS A 494 26.09 24.08 -19.40
CA HIS A 494 25.51 24.13 -20.75
C HIS A 494 24.30 25.09 -20.82
N ILE A 495 23.44 25.08 -19.80
CA ILE A 495 22.29 26.00 -19.75
C ILE A 495 22.77 27.45 -19.61
N MET A 496 23.72 27.73 -18.71
CA MET A 496 24.33 29.05 -18.54
C MET A 496 24.96 29.57 -19.83
N ARG A 497 25.67 28.70 -20.59
CA ARG A 497 26.23 29.06 -21.90
C ARG A 497 25.16 29.36 -22.94
N SER A 498 24.05 28.62 -22.94
CA SER A 498 22.92 28.86 -23.84
C SER A 498 22.24 30.18 -23.53
N GLN A 499 21.93 30.44 -22.25
CA GLN A 499 21.33 31.71 -21.80
C GLN A 499 22.23 32.90 -22.13
N LYS A 500 23.54 32.80 -21.87
CA LYS A 500 24.49 33.86 -22.22
C LYS A 500 24.54 34.14 -23.73
N LYS A 501 24.51 33.09 -24.56
CA LYS A 501 24.51 33.23 -26.03
C LYS A 501 23.20 33.84 -26.55
N GLU A 502 22.06 33.47 -25.96
CA GLU A 502 20.75 34.04 -26.29
C GLU A 502 20.67 35.52 -25.90
N HIS A 503 21.18 35.87 -24.71
CA HIS A 503 21.29 37.26 -24.26
C HIS A 503 22.24 38.08 -25.16
N GLU A 504 23.37 37.51 -25.60
CA GLU A 504 24.27 38.16 -26.57
C GLU A 504 23.60 38.37 -27.94
N LEU A 505 22.79 37.42 -28.42
CA LEU A 505 22.04 37.55 -29.67
C LEU A 505 20.92 38.60 -29.59
N LEU A 506 20.17 38.63 -28.47
CA LEU A 506 19.15 39.66 -28.21
C LEU A 506 19.78 41.05 -28.10
N SER A 507 20.94 41.17 -27.44
CA SER A 507 21.71 42.42 -27.36
C SER A 507 22.24 42.88 -28.73
N ASN A 508 22.67 41.96 -29.60
CA ASN A 508 23.15 42.31 -30.94
C ASN A 508 22.02 42.69 -31.92
N ASN A 509 20.83 42.10 -31.79
CA ASN A 509 19.66 42.47 -32.59
C ASN A 509 19.15 43.88 -32.23
N HIS A 510 19.28 44.31 -30.98
CA HIS A 510 18.95 45.68 -30.59
C HIS A 510 19.89 46.74 -31.21
N ILE A 511 21.13 46.39 -31.53
CA ILE A 511 22.11 47.31 -32.16
C ILE A 511 21.95 47.36 -33.70
N SER A 512 21.34 46.34 -34.32
CA SER A 512 21.17 46.26 -35.77
C SER A 512 19.83 46.81 -36.28
N GLY A 513 18.89 47.15 -35.38
CA GLY A 513 17.56 47.67 -35.73
C GLY A 513 17.44 49.19 -35.88
N GLU A 514 18.49 49.97 -35.58
CA GLU A 514 18.44 51.44 -35.61
C GLU A 514 18.95 52.08 -36.92
N ASN A 515 19.45 51.31 -37.90
CA ASN A 515 20.03 51.88 -39.14
C ASN A 515 19.41 51.31 -40.43
N GLY A 516 18.15 51.64 -40.71
CA GLY A 516 17.49 51.38 -42.00
C GLY A 516 16.33 52.35 -42.25
N GLU A 517 16.59 53.37 -43.07
CA GLU A 517 15.73 54.51 -43.37
C GLU A 517 14.48 54.19 -44.23
N ALA A 518 13.56 55.17 -44.20
CA ALA A 518 12.25 55.28 -44.83
C ALA A 518 12.19 55.12 -46.36
N GLU A 519 11.10 54.53 -46.87
CA GLU A 519 10.08 55.16 -47.76
C GLU A 519 9.16 54.11 -48.44
N GLY A 520 7.85 54.42 -48.55
CA GLY A 520 7.03 53.96 -49.70
C GLY A 520 5.95 52.87 -49.50
N ALA A 521 4.79 53.27 -48.99
CA ALA A 521 3.40 52.90 -49.36
C ALA A 521 2.99 51.44 -49.75
N GLY A 522 1.98 50.91 -49.03
CA GLY A 522 0.84 50.19 -49.66
C GLY A 522 0.40 48.84 -49.07
N ALA A 523 -0.64 48.88 -48.22
CA ALA A 523 -1.66 47.85 -48.00
C ALA A 523 -1.34 46.56 -47.19
N GLY A 524 -1.68 46.61 -45.88
CA GLY A 524 -2.76 45.77 -45.34
C GLY A 524 -2.41 44.51 -44.53
N HIS A 525 -2.29 44.62 -43.20
CA HIS A 525 -3.09 43.82 -42.27
C HIS A 525 -3.10 44.40 -40.86
N VAL A 526 -4.21 44.13 -40.16
CA VAL A 526 -4.75 44.90 -39.04
C VAL A 526 -4.29 44.34 -37.69
N VAL A 527 -4.00 45.30 -36.80
CA VAL A 527 -3.89 45.28 -35.33
C VAL A 527 -4.65 44.16 -34.61
N ALA A 528 -3.96 43.46 -33.72
CA ALA A 528 -4.54 42.87 -32.51
C ALA A 528 -3.69 43.29 -31.29
N ASN A 529 -4.16 44.33 -30.59
CA ASN A 529 -3.77 44.67 -29.22
C ASN A 529 -4.48 43.70 -28.26
N ASN A 530 -3.79 43.16 -27.25
CA ASN A 530 -4.15 43.41 -25.84
C ASN A 530 -3.24 42.72 -24.81
N VAL A 531 -2.69 43.58 -23.95
CA VAL A 531 -2.49 43.43 -22.50
C VAL A 531 -1.51 42.35 -22.03
N ALA A 532 -0.22 42.70 -22.13
CA ALA A 532 0.77 42.27 -21.14
C ALA A 532 0.56 43.07 -19.85
N SER A 533 0.30 42.36 -18.75
CA SER A 533 0.31 42.92 -17.40
C SER A 533 1.74 43.33 -17.02
N SER A 534 1.81 44.52 -16.45
CA SER A 534 2.99 45.23 -15.97
C SER A 534 3.72 44.50 -14.84
N HIS A 535 4.98 44.14 -15.07
CA HIS A 535 6.03 44.15 -14.04
C HIS A 535 7.14 45.12 -14.48
N PRO A 536 7.62 46.02 -13.59
CA PRO A 536 8.75 46.89 -13.89
C PRO A 536 10.05 46.07 -13.99
N PRO A 537 11.12 46.57 -14.62
CA PRO A 537 12.34 45.81 -14.83
C PRO A 537 13.06 45.63 -13.49
N ALA A 538 12.94 44.44 -12.89
CA ALA A 538 13.78 44.03 -11.77
C ALA A 538 15.16 43.63 -12.30
N GLY A 539 16.20 44.16 -11.66
CA GLY A 539 17.57 44.08 -12.11
C GLY A 539 18.23 42.70 -12.01
N LYS A 540 19.48 42.65 -12.47
CA LYS A 540 20.49 41.57 -12.53
C LYS A 540 20.60 40.57 -11.36
N HIS A 541 19.83 40.69 -10.28
CA HIS A 541 19.86 39.75 -9.16
C HIS A 541 18.98 38.49 -9.34
N GLY A 542 17.95 38.51 -10.19
CA GLY A 542 17.09 37.33 -10.41
C GLY A 542 17.79 36.20 -11.19
N GLU A 543 18.66 36.53 -12.14
CA GLU A 543 19.38 35.53 -12.94
C GLU A 543 20.46 34.79 -12.13
N GLU A 544 21.08 35.46 -11.15
CA GLU A 544 22.04 34.82 -10.24
C GLU A 544 21.34 33.86 -9.26
N GLU A 545 20.13 34.20 -8.82
CA GLU A 545 19.32 33.31 -7.96
C GLU A 545 18.86 32.05 -8.71
N GLU A 546 18.31 32.19 -9.92
CA GLU A 546 17.86 31.04 -10.74
C GLU A 546 19.02 30.09 -11.12
N THR A 547 20.19 30.65 -11.44
CA THR A 547 21.38 29.84 -11.73
C THR A 547 21.90 29.14 -10.48
N SER A 548 21.96 29.83 -9.34
CA SER A 548 22.34 29.23 -8.05
C SER A 548 21.40 28.09 -7.64
N GLU A 549 20.08 28.28 -7.76
CA GLU A 549 19.10 27.24 -7.48
C GLU A 549 19.28 26.01 -8.37
N MET A 550 19.56 26.21 -9.66
CA MET A 550 19.84 25.12 -10.59
C MET A 550 21.10 24.33 -10.19
N PHE A 551 22.16 25.01 -9.76
CA PHE A 551 23.38 24.34 -9.26
C PHE A 551 23.11 23.56 -7.97
N ILE A 552 22.33 24.11 -7.04
CA ILE A 552 21.97 23.45 -5.79
C ILE A 552 21.13 22.19 -6.08
N TYR A 553 20.09 22.31 -6.91
CA TYR A 553 19.24 21.17 -7.29
C TYR A 553 20.04 20.06 -7.97
N GLN A 554 20.90 20.42 -8.93
CA GLN A 554 21.75 19.44 -9.62
C GLN A 554 22.76 18.80 -8.65
N GLY A 555 23.30 19.58 -7.70
CA GLY A 555 24.18 19.09 -6.65
C GLY A 555 23.49 18.04 -5.77
N ILE A 556 22.28 18.34 -5.30
CA ILE A 556 21.46 17.41 -4.51
C ILE A 556 21.18 16.14 -5.31
N HIS A 557 20.70 16.27 -6.55
CA HIS A 557 20.40 15.12 -7.41
C HIS A 557 21.63 14.23 -7.65
N THR A 558 22.81 14.83 -7.84
CA THR A 558 24.07 14.09 -8.04
C THR A 558 24.46 13.31 -6.78
N ILE A 559 24.40 13.95 -5.62
CA ILE A 559 24.74 13.34 -4.32
C ILE A 559 23.75 12.22 -3.99
N GLU A 560 22.46 12.49 -4.13
CA GLU A 560 21.39 11.52 -3.91
C GLU A 560 21.54 10.31 -4.83
N TYR A 561 21.87 10.50 -6.10
CA TYR A 561 22.05 9.39 -7.03
C TYR A 561 23.26 8.52 -6.66
N VAL A 562 24.42 9.12 -6.35
CA VAL A 562 25.66 8.38 -6.06
C VAL A 562 25.54 7.62 -4.73
N LEU A 563 25.12 8.30 -3.65
CA LEU A 563 24.92 7.67 -2.34
C LEU A 563 23.75 6.67 -2.39
N GLY A 564 22.67 7.05 -3.09
CA GLY A 564 21.50 6.20 -3.31
C GLY A 564 21.85 4.93 -4.06
N SER A 565 22.75 4.94 -5.04
CA SER A 565 23.14 3.72 -5.76
C SER A 565 23.82 2.68 -4.86
N ILE A 566 24.66 3.12 -3.91
CA ILE A 566 25.27 2.25 -2.90
C ILE A 566 24.20 1.74 -1.93
N SER A 567 23.39 2.67 -1.39
CA SER A 567 22.35 2.34 -0.41
C SER A 567 21.27 1.42 -0.98
N HIS A 568 20.84 1.65 -2.22
CA HIS A 568 19.81 0.86 -2.88
C HIS A 568 20.34 -0.55 -3.21
N THR A 569 21.60 -0.69 -3.65
CA THR A 569 22.21 -2.02 -3.85
C THR A 569 22.25 -2.81 -2.55
N ALA A 570 22.70 -2.20 -1.45
CA ALA A 570 22.74 -2.85 -0.14
C ALA A 570 21.31 -3.19 0.37
N SER A 571 20.33 -2.34 0.07
CA SER A 571 18.94 -2.55 0.42
C SER A 571 18.34 -3.84 -0.17
N TYR A 572 18.78 -4.27 -1.36
CA TYR A 572 18.31 -5.54 -1.94
C TYR A 572 18.69 -6.77 -1.11
N LEU A 573 19.65 -6.68 -0.17
CA LEU A 573 19.95 -7.75 0.80
C LEU A 573 18.75 -8.18 1.63
N ARG A 574 17.70 -7.35 1.74
CA ARG A 574 16.40 -7.75 2.30
C ARG A 574 15.82 -9.00 1.64
N LEU A 575 16.00 -9.15 0.31
CA LEU A 575 15.55 -10.34 -0.42
C LEU A 575 16.14 -11.61 0.20
N TRP A 576 17.43 -11.58 0.51
CA TRP A 576 18.11 -12.69 1.17
C TRP A 576 17.67 -12.86 2.63
N ALA A 577 17.68 -11.76 3.41
CA ALA A 577 17.40 -11.82 4.84
C ALA A 577 16.01 -12.41 5.14
N LEU A 578 14.97 -11.96 4.44
CA LEU A 578 13.61 -12.47 4.61
C LEU A 578 13.48 -13.91 4.11
N SER A 579 14.10 -14.24 2.97
CA SER A 579 14.09 -15.61 2.44
C SER A 579 14.79 -16.61 3.36
N LEU A 580 15.83 -16.19 4.08
CA LEU A 580 16.48 -17.02 5.09
C LEU A 580 15.62 -17.14 6.34
N ALA A 581 15.08 -16.02 6.85
CA ALA A 581 14.21 -16.02 8.03
C ALA A 581 12.98 -16.91 7.82
N HIS A 582 12.32 -16.81 6.66
CA HIS A 582 11.16 -17.64 6.33
C HIS A 582 11.51 -19.14 6.34
N ALA A 583 12.58 -19.55 5.67
CA ALA A 583 13.01 -20.95 5.64
C ALA A 583 13.37 -21.48 7.05
N GLN A 584 14.03 -20.67 7.89
CA GLN A 584 14.38 -21.07 9.25
C GLN A 584 13.17 -21.15 10.18
N LEU A 585 12.21 -20.22 10.06
CA LEU A 585 11.01 -20.24 10.88
C LEU A 585 10.13 -21.45 10.54
N SER A 586 10.01 -21.78 9.25
CA SER A 586 9.34 -23.01 8.78
C SER A 586 10.00 -24.27 9.34
N GLU A 587 11.32 -24.34 9.36
CA GLU A 587 12.06 -25.49 9.91
C GLU A 587 11.91 -25.64 11.43
N VAL A 588 11.99 -24.54 12.18
CA VAL A 588 11.78 -24.54 13.64
C VAL A 588 10.35 -25.00 13.96
N LEU A 589 9.37 -24.49 13.21
CA LEU A 589 7.98 -24.86 13.40
C LEU A 589 7.73 -26.36 13.09
N TRP A 590 8.35 -26.90 12.03
CA TRP A 590 8.30 -28.33 11.74
C TRP A 590 8.97 -29.17 12.84
N SER A 591 10.18 -28.79 13.26
CA SER A 591 10.98 -29.57 14.20
C SER A 591 10.45 -29.53 15.64
N MET A 592 9.81 -28.44 16.07
CA MET A 592 9.22 -28.34 17.41
C MET A 592 7.82 -28.97 17.48
N VAL A 593 6.98 -28.79 16.46
CA VAL A 593 5.58 -29.23 16.50
C VAL A 593 5.40 -30.60 15.85
N MET A 594 5.70 -30.72 14.55
CA MET A 594 5.43 -31.94 13.80
C MET A 594 6.29 -33.11 14.26
N LYS A 595 7.58 -32.88 14.55
CA LYS A 595 8.47 -33.96 15.02
C LYS A 595 7.98 -34.61 16.32
N ALA A 596 7.42 -33.83 17.25
CA ALA A 596 6.87 -34.36 18.50
C ALA A 596 5.65 -35.26 18.26
N GLY A 597 4.77 -34.89 17.31
CA GLY A 597 3.60 -35.69 16.95
C GLY A 597 3.93 -37.01 16.24
N LEU A 598 5.09 -37.09 15.56
CA LEU A 598 5.51 -38.29 14.81
C LEU A 598 6.25 -39.35 15.66
N GLN A 599 6.51 -39.11 16.95
CA GLN A 599 7.28 -40.04 17.79
C GLN A 599 6.48 -41.25 18.29
N SER A 600 5.15 -41.21 18.27
CA SER A 600 4.31 -42.27 18.83
C SER A 600 3.70 -43.16 17.74
N GLU A 601 3.95 -44.47 17.79
CA GLU A 601 3.43 -45.47 16.84
C GLU A 601 2.05 -46.06 17.23
N SER A 602 1.46 -45.66 18.36
CA SER A 602 0.19 -46.20 18.86
C SER A 602 -1.04 -45.60 18.16
N TRP A 603 -2.19 -46.29 18.19
CA TRP A 603 -3.49 -45.76 17.73
C TRP A 603 -3.87 -44.44 18.42
N ILE A 604 -3.54 -44.30 19.71
CA ILE A 604 -3.69 -43.05 20.47
C ILE A 604 -2.79 -41.95 19.88
N GLY A 605 -1.62 -42.33 19.37
CA GLY A 605 -0.71 -41.45 18.64
C GLY A 605 -1.33 -40.85 17.38
N GLY A 606 -2.25 -41.56 16.71
CA GLY A 606 -3.00 -41.02 15.56
C GLY A 606 -3.90 -39.84 15.93
N ILE A 607 -4.58 -39.90 17.09
CA ILE A 607 -5.42 -38.79 17.59
C ILE A 607 -4.55 -37.60 17.99
N ILE A 608 -3.42 -37.88 18.65
CA ILE A 608 -2.44 -36.85 19.02
C ILE A 608 -1.87 -36.18 17.76
N LEU A 609 -1.52 -36.95 16.74
CA LEU A 609 -1.02 -36.43 15.46
C LEU A 609 -2.04 -35.53 14.78
N TRP A 610 -3.33 -35.88 14.79
CA TRP A 610 -4.38 -35.02 14.24
C TRP A 610 -4.47 -33.66 14.96
N ALA A 611 -4.44 -33.67 16.30
CA ALA A 611 -4.49 -32.43 17.09
C ALA A 611 -3.22 -31.58 16.89
N VAL A 612 -2.05 -32.21 16.87
CA VAL A 612 -0.75 -31.55 16.61
C VAL A 612 -0.70 -30.98 15.20
N PHE A 613 -1.22 -31.70 14.20
CA PHE A 613 -1.30 -31.21 12.82
C PHE A 613 -2.27 -30.03 12.70
N ALA A 614 -3.43 -30.06 13.37
CA ALA A 614 -4.35 -28.93 13.38
C ALA A 614 -3.69 -27.67 13.99
N PHE A 615 -2.94 -27.84 15.08
CA PHE A 615 -2.19 -26.76 15.70
C PHE A 615 -1.08 -26.23 14.77
N TRP A 616 -0.30 -27.13 14.15
CA TRP A 616 0.71 -26.78 13.16
C TRP A 616 0.10 -25.99 11.98
N ALA A 617 -1.02 -26.46 11.43
CA ALA A 617 -1.68 -25.82 10.29
C ALA A 617 -2.17 -24.39 10.61
N VAL A 618 -2.74 -24.18 11.80
CA VAL A 618 -3.17 -22.84 12.24
C VAL A 618 -1.98 -21.89 12.38
N LEU A 619 -0.87 -22.34 12.99
CA LEU A 619 0.33 -21.52 13.12
C LEU A 619 0.97 -21.23 11.77
N THR A 620 1.01 -22.21 10.85
CA THR A 620 1.52 -22.04 9.50
C THR A 620 0.70 -21.00 8.72
N VAL A 621 -0.63 -21.11 8.73
CA VAL A 621 -1.47 -20.14 8.00
C VAL A 621 -1.42 -18.74 8.64
N GLY A 622 -1.49 -18.66 9.97
CA GLY A 622 -1.50 -17.38 10.67
C GLY A 622 -0.16 -16.65 10.62
N ILE A 623 0.93 -17.31 11.03
CA ILE A 623 2.25 -16.68 11.18
C ILE A 623 3.01 -16.71 9.85
N LEU A 624 3.20 -17.90 9.28
CA LEU A 624 4.06 -18.07 8.09
C LEU A 624 3.42 -17.55 6.82
N VAL A 625 2.13 -17.76 6.58
CA VAL A 625 1.49 -17.30 5.33
C VAL A 625 1.01 -15.85 5.46
N LEU A 626 0.27 -15.52 6.52
CA LEU A 626 -0.37 -14.19 6.61
C LEU A 626 0.59 -13.11 7.10
N MET A 627 1.22 -13.27 8.27
CA MET A 627 2.09 -12.21 8.83
C MET A 627 3.40 -12.05 8.04
N GLU A 628 4.14 -13.14 7.82
CA GLU A 628 5.38 -13.11 7.04
C GLU A 628 5.11 -12.79 5.55
N GLY A 629 4.03 -13.30 4.97
CA GLY A 629 3.62 -12.94 3.61
C GLY A 629 3.30 -11.44 3.46
N LEU A 630 2.62 -10.84 4.43
CA LEU A 630 2.38 -9.39 4.44
C LEU A 630 3.68 -8.59 4.60
N SER A 631 4.59 -9.04 5.47
CA SER A 631 5.91 -8.43 5.64
C SER A 631 6.70 -8.45 4.32
N ALA A 632 6.81 -9.61 3.68
CA ALA A 632 7.47 -9.75 2.39
C ALA A 632 6.81 -8.89 1.30
N PHE A 633 5.48 -8.78 1.28
CA PHE A 633 4.74 -7.89 0.37
C PHE A 633 5.10 -6.40 0.57
N LEU A 634 5.19 -5.92 1.81
CA LEU A 634 5.56 -4.53 2.08
C LEU A 634 7.02 -4.25 1.72
N HIS A 635 7.92 -5.20 1.95
CA HIS A 635 9.32 -5.06 1.57
C HIS A 635 9.51 -5.06 0.05
N THR A 636 8.73 -5.84 -0.71
CA THR A 636 8.79 -5.81 -2.18
C THR A 636 8.21 -4.53 -2.74
N LEU A 637 7.12 -4.04 -2.15
CA LEU A 637 6.54 -2.74 -2.47
C LEU A 637 7.55 -1.62 -2.25
N ARG A 638 8.27 -1.63 -1.12
CA ARG A 638 9.35 -0.67 -0.85
C ARG A 638 10.40 -0.69 -1.96
N LEU A 639 10.89 -1.87 -2.36
CA LEU A 639 11.86 -2.05 -3.44
C LEU A 639 11.41 -1.46 -4.78
N HIS A 640 10.10 -1.40 -5.04
CA HIS A 640 9.57 -0.78 -6.25
C HIS A 640 9.43 0.74 -6.10
N TRP A 641 8.89 1.22 -4.98
CA TRP A 641 8.66 2.65 -4.76
C TRP A 641 9.95 3.45 -4.62
N VAL A 642 10.94 2.95 -3.88
CA VAL A 642 12.17 3.71 -3.64
C VAL A 642 13.29 3.29 -4.55
N GLU A 643 13.57 2.00 -4.68
CA GLU A 643 14.77 1.57 -5.42
C GLU A 643 14.56 1.56 -6.95
N PHE A 644 13.36 1.25 -7.44
CA PHE A 644 13.04 1.21 -8.89
C PHE A 644 12.48 2.55 -9.42
N GLN A 645 11.44 3.09 -8.80
CA GLN A 645 10.74 4.28 -9.31
C GLN A 645 11.59 5.56 -9.20
N SER A 646 12.43 5.72 -8.18
CA SER A 646 13.31 6.90 -8.04
C SER A 646 14.25 7.16 -9.23
N LYS A 647 14.42 6.17 -10.13
CA LYS A 647 15.33 6.27 -11.27
C LYS A 647 14.70 6.91 -12.51
N PHE A 648 13.38 6.87 -12.66
CA PHE A 648 12.72 7.36 -13.88
C PHE A 648 11.36 8.02 -13.64
N TYR A 649 10.78 7.85 -12.45
CA TYR A 649 9.42 8.26 -12.11
C TYR A 649 9.45 9.54 -11.27
N SER A 650 8.90 10.62 -11.82
CA SER A 650 8.87 11.94 -11.16
C SER A 650 7.64 12.09 -10.24
N GLY A 651 6.51 11.50 -10.63
CA GLY A 651 5.33 11.37 -9.75
C GLY A 651 4.60 12.68 -9.40
N LEU A 652 4.73 13.73 -10.22
CA LEU A 652 4.18 15.07 -9.95
C LEU A 652 2.79 15.31 -10.57
N GLY A 653 2.18 14.30 -11.20
CA GLY A 653 0.91 14.46 -11.90
C GLY A 653 -0.31 14.44 -10.97
N TYR A 654 -1.47 14.72 -11.54
CA TYR A 654 -2.77 14.53 -10.89
C TYR A 654 -3.66 13.58 -11.70
N SER A 655 -4.53 12.84 -11.01
CA SER A 655 -5.29 11.73 -11.59
C SER A 655 -6.51 12.26 -12.35
N PHE A 656 -6.80 11.63 -13.50
CA PHE A 656 -8.01 11.91 -14.24
C PHE A 656 -9.24 11.30 -13.56
N THR A 657 -10.02 12.13 -12.86
CA THR A 657 -11.32 11.75 -12.30
C THR A 657 -12.46 12.32 -13.13
N PRO A 658 -13.04 11.57 -14.09
CA PRO A 658 -14.11 12.07 -14.93
C PRO A 658 -15.42 12.22 -14.14
N PHE A 659 -16.26 13.17 -14.55
CA PHE A 659 -17.62 13.27 -14.07
C PHE A 659 -18.43 12.05 -14.51
N SER A 660 -18.72 11.13 -13.58
CA SER A 660 -19.53 9.93 -13.82
C SER A 660 -20.51 9.68 -12.68
N PHE A 661 -21.76 9.41 -13.02
CA PHE A 661 -22.78 9.08 -12.04
C PHE A 661 -22.50 7.77 -11.30
N GLU A 662 -21.81 6.82 -11.93
CA GLU A 662 -21.49 5.54 -11.31
C GLU A 662 -20.53 5.72 -10.14
N ILE A 663 -19.46 6.51 -10.35
CA ILE A 663 -18.44 6.82 -9.33
C ILE A 663 -19.06 7.58 -8.15
N ILE A 664 -19.94 8.53 -8.43
CA ILE A 664 -20.60 9.34 -7.39
C ILE A 664 -21.56 8.47 -6.57
N LEU A 665 -22.30 7.56 -7.22
CA LEU A 665 -23.21 6.66 -6.52
C LEU A 665 -22.47 5.59 -5.71
N SER A 666 -21.34 5.08 -6.20
CA SER A 666 -20.51 4.12 -5.47
C SER A 666 -19.86 4.76 -4.25
N THR A 667 -19.21 5.92 -4.40
CA THR A 667 -18.59 6.68 -3.29
C THR A 667 -19.62 7.03 -2.22
N ALA A 668 -20.81 7.46 -2.63
CA ALA A 668 -21.82 7.87 -1.68
C ALA A 668 -22.53 6.66 -1.03
N SER A 669 -22.39 5.44 -1.60
CA SER A 669 -22.84 4.22 -0.94
C SER A 669 -21.90 3.78 0.17
N SER A 670 -20.59 4.02 0.06
CA SER A 670 -19.65 3.72 1.14
C SER A 670 -19.77 4.70 2.32
N THR A 671 -19.98 6.00 2.06
CA THR A 671 -20.09 7.02 3.14
C THR A 671 -21.38 6.98 3.97
N LEU A 672 -22.35 6.12 3.62
CA LEU A 672 -23.59 5.98 4.39
C LEU A 672 -23.50 4.88 5.46
N GLU A 673 -22.42 4.10 5.42
CA GLU A 673 -22.19 2.95 6.29
C GLU A 673 -21.21 3.28 7.44
N ASP A 674 -20.67 4.50 7.46
CA ASP A 674 -20.01 5.17 8.60
C ASP A 674 -20.99 6.12 9.31
#